data_AF-A0A7X4F6Q7-F1
#
_entry.id   AF-A0A7X4F6Q7-F1
#
_cell.length_a   1.000
_cell.length_b   1.000
_cell.length_c   1.000
_cell.angle_alpha   90.00
_cell.angle_beta   90.00
_cell.angle_gamma   90.00
#
_symmetry.space_group_name_H-M   'P 1'
#
loop_
_entity.id
_entity.type
_entity.pdbx_description
1 polymer ?
#
loop_
_entity_poly.entity_id
_entity_poly.type
_entity_poly.pdbx_seq_one_letter_code
_entity_poly.pdbx_strand_id
1 'polypeptide(L)'
;MPNALFIYPKFPPSYWGFKYALDFLGKESSMPPLGLLTIAGMFPKNYNLKVVDLNIEPLTDAHIQWADVALTSTMIVQKASLYEVAERCNRAGVPIISGGPHPTSYYDNIKEETDATINHFLFGEVEEIFEDFLTDFESGAAKEVYRETRKPDITKTPLPRYDLIDVNSYGSMALQFSRGCPFNCEFCDITKLFGRVPRTKSNEQMLAEFEMLYKLGWKGAMFVVDDNFIGNKRDAMRLLPAVNKWQEERQFPFSLYTEASVNLVEIPEMLDAMSDAGFNMVFLGIESPNDDALISTSKGQNTSKQEDAGSYLLRAVREIQSKGMEVTGGFIIGLDGDTEFDSHIRFIQEAGIPMAMAGLLTALKETDLWHRLKREDRLLGESSGNQTDMTLNFVPEMPRNKLLREYRRVVSTLYDPTLKNYFARCLKLLEYMPKTHNNVRAIDNMAEIRAFFRSIQKQLFSKQGLEYARFLMKVLKDYRPMFPEAVRLAIMGYHLEKITRHTVAVEDFRNFLAHEMETFKERISQLTQVPDEWMHEMQSYSRQLFARVKKEYNAIHEDFRYAAQSALTGFQESMFKEYLEAELRAFKDAAGAFAKEQSERLGELQVYVHRLLARVRAQHAQLYDSFRHHTDDLGRHTQEAFDAFRESIARHLEQLFGSVPVQIEGLT
;
A
#
# COMPACT_ATOMS: atom_id res chain seq x y z
N MET A 1 -27.11 -26.11 7.36
CA MET A 1 -26.36 -25.00 7.97
C MET A 1 -25.68 -24.28 6.83
N PRO A 2 -26.00 -23.00 6.57
CA PRO A 2 -25.37 -22.26 5.49
C PRO A 2 -23.87 -22.12 5.74
N ASN A 3 -23.08 -22.08 4.67
CA ASN A 3 -21.63 -21.98 4.68
C ASN A 3 -21.23 -20.54 4.32
N ALA A 4 -20.59 -19.83 5.26
CA ALA A 4 -20.03 -18.52 5.02
C ALA A 4 -18.49 -18.60 4.95
N LEU A 5 -17.94 -18.14 3.84
CA LEU A 5 -16.50 -18.09 3.59
C LEU A 5 -15.98 -16.66 3.73
N PHE A 6 -15.12 -16.42 4.71
CA PHE A 6 -14.41 -15.16 4.86
C PHE A 6 -13.10 -15.23 4.10
N ILE A 7 -12.91 -14.31 3.15
CA ILE A 7 -11.72 -14.23 2.33
C ILE A 7 -11.01 -12.94 2.71
N TYR A 8 -9.76 -13.02 3.15
CA TYR A 8 -8.94 -11.84 3.39
C TYR A 8 -7.98 -11.63 2.22
N PRO A 9 -8.20 -10.60 1.38
CA PRO A 9 -7.40 -10.41 0.18
C PRO A 9 -5.92 -10.16 0.45
N LYS A 10 -5.09 -10.38 -0.55
CA LYS A 10 -3.64 -10.35 -0.41
C LYS A 10 -3.12 -8.92 -0.34
N PHE A 11 -2.19 -8.66 0.58
CA PHE A 11 -1.42 -7.43 0.60
C PHE A 11 -0.23 -7.50 -0.37
N PRO A 12 0.05 -6.40 -1.09
CA PRO A 12 1.36 -6.26 -1.71
C PRO A 12 2.46 -6.08 -0.65
N PRO A 13 3.73 -6.45 -0.94
CA PRO A 13 4.81 -6.16 -0.01
C PRO A 13 4.97 -4.65 0.22
N SER A 14 5.17 -4.29 1.49
CA SER A 14 5.41 -2.93 1.95
C SER A 14 6.26 -2.98 3.23
N TYR A 15 6.63 -1.81 3.77
CA TYR A 15 7.25 -1.73 5.11
C TYR A 15 6.36 -2.29 6.22
N TRP A 16 5.04 -2.25 6.04
CA TRP A 16 4.05 -2.62 7.06
C TRP A 16 3.75 -4.12 7.10
N GLY A 17 3.95 -4.80 5.97
CA GLY A 17 3.67 -6.25 5.86
C GLY A 17 4.76 -7.13 6.45
N PHE A 18 5.96 -6.60 6.72
CA PHE A 18 7.10 -7.32 7.29
C PHE A 18 7.51 -8.62 6.57
N LYS A 19 7.09 -8.83 5.31
CA LYS A 19 7.28 -10.06 4.51
C LYS A 19 8.68 -10.68 4.69
N TYR A 20 9.72 -9.96 4.28
CA TYR A 20 11.10 -10.46 4.36
C TYR A 20 11.62 -10.70 5.78
N ALA A 21 11.03 -10.07 6.80
CA ALA A 21 11.36 -10.28 8.20
C ALA A 21 10.71 -11.57 8.73
N LEU A 22 9.43 -11.78 8.39
CA LEU A 22 8.66 -12.96 8.78
C LEU A 22 9.24 -14.26 8.22
N ASP A 23 9.85 -14.22 7.04
CA ASP A 23 10.60 -15.33 6.44
C ASP A 23 11.67 -15.92 7.39
N PHE A 24 12.30 -15.10 8.23
CA PHE A 24 13.29 -15.58 9.20
C PHE A 24 12.65 -16.45 10.28
N LEU A 25 11.46 -16.06 10.73
CA LEU A 25 10.68 -16.74 11.76
C LEU A 25 9.87 -17.92 11.20
N GLY A 26 9.72 -18.02 9.87
CA GLY A 26 8.84 -18.99 9.24
C GLY A 26 7.37 -18.66 9.47
N LYS A 27 7.05 -17.37 9.50
CA LYS A 27 5.69 -16.83 9.59
C LYS A 27 5.27 -16.33 8.21
N GLU A 28 3.98 -16.34 7.94
CA GLU A 28 3.43 -16.09 6.60
C GLU A 28 2.80 -14.69 6.50
N SER A 29 2.09 -14.27 7.55
CA SER A 29 1.46 -12.94 7.63
C SER A 29 1.86 -12.20 8.91
N SER A 30 1.84 -10.87 8.88
CA SER A 30 2.16 -10.06 10.05
C SER A 30 1.08 -10.18 11.12
N MET A 31 -0.19 -10.13 10.71
CA MET A 31 -1.35 -10.06 11.60
C MET A 31 -2.60 -10.73 10.97
N PRO A 32 -3.52 -11.24 11.80
CA PRO A 32 -4.79 -11.80 11.33
C PRO A 32 -5.79 -10.73 10.89
N PRO A 33 -6.80 -11.09 10.08
CA PRO A 33 -7.86 -10.18 9.64
C PRO A 33 -8.87 -9.89 10.75
N LEU A 34 -8.47 -9.11 11.76
CA LEU A 34 -9.26 -8.84 12.97
C LEU A 34 -10.70 -8.40 12.68
N GLY A 35 -10.90 -7.52 11.70
CA GLY A 35 -12.23 -7.09 11.28
C GLY A 35 -13.12 -8.26 10.82
N LEU A 36 -12.61 -9.13 9.93
CA LEU A 36 -13.37 -10.31 9.47
C LEU A 36 -13.62 -11.30 10.60
N LEU A 37 -12.64 -11.53 11.48
CA LEU A 37 -12.81 -12.41 12.64
C LEU A 37 -13.85 -11.87 13.63
N THR A 38 -13.97 -10.55 13.73
CA THR A 38 -15.00 -9.89 14.56
C THR A 38 -16.39 -10.10 13.95
N ILE A 39 -16.54 -9.91 12.64
CA ILE A 39 -17.81 -10.19 11.93
C ILE A 39 -18.16 -11.68 11.99
N ALA A 40 -17.19 -12.58 11.90
CA ALA A 40 -17.42 -14.01 12.12
C ALA A 40 -18.00 -14.32 13.51
N GLY A 41 -17.68 -13.51 14.52
CA GLY A 41 -18.28 -13.60 15.87
C GLY A 41 -19.74 -13.16 15.94
N MET A 42 -20.25 -12.45 14.92
CA MET A 42 -21.64 -12.01 14.83
C MET A 42 -22.56 -13.04 14.16
N PHE A 43 -22.01 -14.04 13.47
CA PHE A 43 -22.82 -15.06 12.81
C PHE A 43 -23.53 -15.97 13.83
N PRO A 44 -24.81 -16.34 13.59
CA PRO A 44 -25.50 -17.35 14.36
C PRO A 44 -24.80 -18.71 14.36
N LYS A 45 -24.97 -19.48 15.44
CA LYS A 45 -24.30 -20.79 15.64
C LYS A 45 -24.64 -21.86 14.59
N ASN A 46 -25.71 -21.67 13.83
CA ASN A 46 -26.15 -22.56 12.74
C ASN A 46 -25.46 -22.30 11.40
N TYR A 47 -24.49 -21.38 11.33
CA TYR A 47 -23.61 -21.22 10.19
C TYR A 47 -22.32 -22.03 10.35
N ASN A 48 -21.86 -22.61 9.25
CA ASN A 48 -20.50 -23.10 9.16
C ASN A 48 -19.62 -21.97 8.63
N LEU A 49 -18.55 -21.66 9.35
CA LEU A 49 -17.65 -20.55 8.99
C LEU A 49 -16.28 -21.10 8.60
N LYS A 50 -15.66 -20.53 7.57
CA LYS A 50 -14.24 -20.73 7.23
C LYS A 50 -13.59 -19.41 6.92
N VAL A 51 -12.33 -19.26 7.30
CA VAL A 51 -11.49 -18.10 6.94
C VAL A 51 -10.40 -18.60 6.00
N VAL A 52 -10.19 -17.89 4.90
CA VAL A 52 -9.08 -18.08 3.98
C VAL A 52 -8.34 -16.75 3.89
N ASP A 53 -7.15 -16.70 4.46
CA ASP A 53 -6.27 -15.53 4.38
C ASP A 53 -5.29 -15.69 3.21
N LEU A 54 -5.42 -14.85 2.18
CA LEU A 54 -4.58 -14.92 0.98
C LEU A 54 -3.13 -14.50 1.20
N ASN A 55 -2.81 -14.01 2.40
CA ASN A 55 -1.46 -13.74 2.86
C ASN A 55 -0.79 -15.00 3.44
N ILE A 56 -1.56 -16.08 3.67
CA ILE A 56 -1.10 -17.37 4.20
C ILE A 56 -1.25 -18.46 3.16
N GLU A 57 -2.44 -18.60 2.57
CA GLU A 57 -2.77 -19.71 1.68
C GLU A 57 -3.56 -19.24 0.44
N PRO A 58 -3.47 -19.95 -0.70
CA PRO A 58 -4.23 -19.59 -1.89
C PRO A 58 -5.73 -19.89 -1.73
N LEU A 59 -6.58 -19.05 -2.33
CA LEU A 59 -8.00 -19.37 -2.50
C LEU A 59 -8.14 -20.50 -3.52
N THR A 60 -8.73 -21.63 -3.14
CA THR A 60 -8.98 -22.76 -4.05
C THR A 60 -10.42 -22.73 -4.56
N ASP A 61 -10.68 -23.37 -5.71
CA ASP A 61 -12.04 -23.46 -6.23
C ASP A 61 -12.95 -24.29 -5.31
N ALA A 62 -12.38 -25.25 -4.58
CA ALA A 62 -13.08 -26.01 -3.56
C ALA A 62 -13.52 -25.14 -2.36
N HIS A 63 -12.74 -24.11 -2.00
CA HIS A 63 -13.18 -23.15 -0.99
C HIS A 63 -14.41 -22.39 -1.46
N ILE A 64 -14.40 -21.88 -2.69
CA ILE A 64 -15.49 -21.10 -3.25
C ILE A 64 -16.75 -21.96 -3.41
N GLN A 65 -16.63 -23.15 -4.02
CA GLN A 65 -17.76 -24.08 -4.20
C GLN A 65 -18.38 -24.59 -2.90
N TRP A 66 -17.62 -24.57 -1.80
CA TRP A 66 -18.13 -24.92 -0.48
C TRP A 66 -19.05 -23.82 0.10
N ALA A 67 -18.89 -22.58 -0.32
CA ALA A 67 -19.57 -21.42 0.27
C ALA A 67 -20.94 -21.17 -0.35
N ASP A 68 -21.94 -20.89 0.50
CA ASP A 68 -23.20 -20.28 0.05
C ASP A 68 -23.05 -18.75 -0.09
N VAL A 69 -22.09 -18.17 0.62
CA VAL A 69 -21.76 -16.74 0.56
C VAL A 69 -20.29 -16.49 0.89
N ALA A 70 -19.67 -15.55 0.15
CA ALA A 70 -18.32 -15.07 0.42
C ALA A 70 -18.35 -13.67 1.04
N LEU A 71 -17.52 -13.43 2.07
CA LEU A 71 -17.36 -12.15 2.74
C LEU A 71 -15.91 -11.70 2.64
N THR A 72 -15.69 -10.43 2.32
CA THR A 72 -14.34 -9.84 2.24
C THR A 72 -14.30 -8.47 2.93
N SER A 73 -13.13 -8.13 3.46
CA SER A 73 -12.83 -6.81 4.02
C SER A 73 -11.50 -6.35 3.48
N THR A 74 -11.45 -5.13 2.95
CA THR A 74 -10.26 -4.62 2.28
C THR A 74 -9.87 -3.20 2.66
N MET A 75 -8.56 -2.96 2.65
CA MET A 75 -7.94 -1.64 2.51
C MET A 75 -7.63 -1.39 1.02
N ILE A 76 -7.48 -0.13 0.63
CA ILE A 76 -7.32 0.25 -0.79
C ILE A 76 -6.12 -0.44 -1.46
N VAL A 77 -5.05 -0.71 -0.71
CA VAL A 77 -3.88 -1.46 -1.20
C VAL A 77 -4.19 -2.90 -1.64
N GLN A 78 -5.32 -3.47 -1.22
CA GLN A 78 -5.77 -4.81 -1.58
C GLN A 78 -6.72 -4.81 -2.79
N LYS A 79 -6.98 -3.65 -3.44
CA LYS A 79 -8.01 -3.54 -4.49
C LYS A 79 -7.87 -4.55 -5.63
N ALA A 80 -6.65 -4.78 -6.12
CA ALA A 80 -6.42 -5.75 -7.19
C ALA A 80 -6.79 -7.18 -6.76
N SER A 81 -6.47 -7.55 -5.51
CA SER A 81 -6.82 -8.86 -4.97
C SER A 81 -8.33 -8.98 -4.68
N LEU A 82 -9.01 -7.88 -4.31
CA LEU A 82 -10.47 -7.86 -4.21
C LEU A 82 -11.13 -8.20 -5.55
N TYR A 83 -10.68 -7.55 -6.64
CA TYR A 83 -11.26 -7.75 -7.96
C TYR A 83 -11.08 -9.19 -8.45
N GLU A 84 -9.89 -9.77 -8.24
CA GLU A 84 -9.63 -11.18 -8.55
C GLU A 84 -10.54 -12.12 -7.74
N VAL A 85 -10.72 -11.87 -6.45
CA VAL A 85 -11.62 -12.66 -5.60
C VAL A 85 -13.06 -12.55 -6.07
N ALA A 86 -13.53 -11.34 -6.38
CA ALA A 86 -14.88 -11.09 -6.85
C ALA A 86 -15.15 -11.82 -8.18
N GLU A 87 -14.22 -11.73 -9.15
CA GLU A 87 -14.34 -12.42 -10.43
C GLU A 87 -14.43 -13.94 -10.24
N ARG A 88 -13.59 -14.51 -9.37
CA ARG A 88 -13.62 -15.95 -9.08
C ARG A 88 -14.94 -16.40 -8.42
N CYS A 89 -15.47 -15.62 -7.48
CA CYS A 89 -16.78 -15.87 -6.89
C CYS A 89 -17.89 -15.78 -7.94
N ASN A 90 -17.86 -14.77 -8.82
CA ASN A 90 -18.84 -14.62 -9.90
C ASN A 90 -18.83 -15.81 -10.85
N ARG A 91 -17.65 -16.30 -11.27
CA ARG A 91 -17.52 -17.49 -12.12
C ARG A 91 -18.08 -18.76 -11.46
N ALA A 92 -18.03 -18.84 -10.14
CA ALA A 92 -18.57 -19.95 -9.38
C ALA A 92 -20.06 -19.80 -9.01
N GLY A 93 -20.67 -18.64 -9.31
CA GLY A 93 -22.05 -18.35 -8.93
C GLY A 93 -22.25 -18.12 -7.42
N VAL A 94 -21.19 -17.77 -6.69
CA VAL A 94 -21.25 -17.52 -5.24
C VAL A 94 -21.37 -16.01 -4.99
N PRO A 95 -22.41 -15.55 -4.27
CA PRO A 95 -22.56 -14.13 -3.97
C PRO A 95 -21.44 -13.64 -3.05
N ILE A 96 -20.93 -12.44 -3.33
CA ILE A 96 -19.86 -11.80 -2.56
C ILE A 96 -20.36 -10.54 -1.86
N ILE A 97 -20.00 -10.41 -0.58
CA ILE A 97 -20.26 -9.27 0.28
C ILE A 97 -18.93 -8.58 0.59
N SER A 98 -18.83 -7.28 0.31
CA SER A 98 -17.61 -6.50 0.54
C SER A 98 -17.80 -5.42 1.61
N GLY A 99 -16.90 -5.38 2.59
CA GLY A 99 -16.88 -4.38 3.64
C GLY A 99 -15.48 -3.83 3.94
N GLY A 100 -15.38 -3.02 4.99
CA GLY A 100 -14.12 -2.40 5.43
C GLY A 100 -13.83 -1.04 4.79
N PRO A 101 -12.65 -0.45 5.09
CA PRO A 101 -12.33 0.93 4.71
C PRO A 101 -12.39 1.20 3.20
N HIS A 102 -11.91 0.26 2.37
CA HIS A 102 -11.86 0.43 0.92
C HIS A 102 -13.25 0.60 0.29
N PRO A 103 -14.19 -0.37 0.36
CA PRO A 103 -15.51 -0.19 -0.22
C PRO A 103 -16.28 0.96 0.42
N THR A 104 -16.04 1.28 1.71
CA THR A 104 -16.69 2.40 2.39
C THR A 104 -16.41 3.75 1.72
N SER A 105 -15.17 3.97 1.29
CA SER A 105 -14.71 5.25 0.72
C SER A 105 -14.63 5.25 -0.82
N TYR A 106 -14.47 4.10 -1.45
CA TYR A 106 -14.18 3.97 -2.88
C TYR A 106 -15.25 3.18 -3.66
N TYR A 107 -16.48 3.13 -3.16
CA TYR A 107 -17.59 2.41 -3.80
C TYR A 107 -17.76 2.74 -5.30
N ASP A 108 -17.80 4.03 -5.65
CA ASP A 108 -17.97 4.45 -7.04
C ASP A 108 -16.78 4.00 -7.91
N ASN A 109 -15.56 4.14 -7.38
CA ASN A 109 -14.35 3.70 -8.07
C ASN A 109 -14.34 2.19 -8.30
N ILE A 110 -14.79 1.39 -7.34
CA ILE A 110 -14.89 -0.07 -7.50
C ILE A 110 -15.82 -0.42 -8.67
N LYS A 111 -16.95 0.28 -8.82
CA LYS A 111 -17.88 0.05 -9.94
C LYS A 111 -17.31 0.46 -11.30
N GLU A 112 -16.41 1.43 -11.32
CA GLU A 112 -15.76 1.93 -12.54
C GLU A 112 -14.53 1.10 -12.93
N GLU A 113 -13.80 0.55 -11.95
CA GLU A 113 -12.52 -0.12 -12.14
C GLU A 113 -12.63 -1.63 -12.41
N THR A 114 -13.78 -2.27 -12.14
CA THR A 114 -13.95 -3.71 -12.39
C THR A 114 -15.33 -4.08 -12.91
N ASP A 115 -15.36 -5.03 -13.85
CA ASP A 115 -16.59 -5.68 -14.32
C ASP A 115 -17.09 -6.77 -13.36
N ALA A 116 -16.29 -7.14 -12.35
CA ALA A 116 -16.69 -8.12 -11.35
C ALA A 116 -17.84 -7.56 -10.50
N THR A 117 -18.92 -8.33 -10.40
CA THR A 117 -20.09 -7.98 -9.61
C THR A 117 -19.84 -8.28 -8.13
N ILE A 118 -19.92 -7.23 -7.30
CA ILE A 118 -20.05 -7.40 -5.85
C ILE A 118 -21.52 -7.23 -5.48
N ASN A 119 -22.13 -8.27 -4.91
CA ASN A 119 -23.58 -8.33 -4.70
C ASN A 119 -24.05 -7.37 -3.63
N HIS A 120 -23.29 -7.28 -2.53
CA HIS A 120 -23.66 -6.49 -1.37
C HIS A 120 -22.46 -5.75 -0.78
N PHE A 121 -22.69 -4.54 -0.30
CA PHE A 121 -21.69 -3.70 0.35
C PHE A 121 -22.15 -3.34 1.76
N LEU A 122 -21.28 -3.57 2.74
CA LEU A 122 -21.50 -3.17 4.13
C LEU A 122 -20.52 -2.05 4.49
N PHE A 123 -21.04 -0.83 4.57
CA PHE A 123 -20.21 0.36 4.75
C PHE A 123 -20.02 0.77 6.22
N GLY A 124 -18.81 1.24 6.53
CA GLY A 124 -18.44 1.76 7.83
C GLY A 124 -18.23 0.65 8.87
N GLU A 125 -18.68 0.94 10.10
CA GLU A 125 -18.72 -0.02 11.19
C GLU A 125 -20.09 -0.71 11.17
N VAL A 126 -20.10 -2.02 11.01
CA VAL A 126 -21.30 -2.74 10.53
C VAL A 126 -22.07 -3.43 11.66
N GLU A 127 -21.64 -3.28 12.91
CA GLU A 127 -22.17 -4.02 14.07
C GLU A 127 -23.69 -3.85 14.25
N GLU A 128 -24.24 -2.67 13.98
CA GLU A 128 -25.67 -2.36 14.16
C GLU A 128 -26.51 -2.71 12.92
N ILE A 129 -25.90 -3.05 11.77
CA ILE A 129 -26.61 -3.37 10.52
C ILE A 129 -26.45 -4.83 10.09
N PHE A 130 -25.54 -5.57 10.72
CA PHE A 130 -25.19 -6.91 10.27
C PHE A 130 -26.33 -7.92 10.44
N GLU A 131 -27.09 -7.85 11.53
CA GLU A 131 -28.24 -8.73 11.78
C GLU A 131 -29.38 -8.49 10.78
N ASP A 132 -29.70 -7.21 10.51
CA ASP A 132 -30.67 -6.82 9.49
C ASP A 132 -30.23 -7.29 8.09
N PHE A 133 -28.96 -7.07 7.75
CA PHE A 133 -28.38 -7.56 6.51
C PHE A 133 -28.53 -9.08 6.38
N LEU A 134 -28.17 -9.83 7.42
CA LEU A 134 -28.21 -11.29 7.38
C LEU A 134 -29.65 -11.81 7.21
N THR A 135 -30.61 -11.16 7.87
CA THR A 135 -32.05 -11.48 7.75
C THR A 135 -32.56 -11.23 6.32
N ASP A 136 -32.20 -10.09 5.74
CA ASP A 136 -32.55 -9.77 4.36
C ASP A 136 -31.86 -10.74 3.38
N PHE A 137 -30.61 -11.14 3.65
CA PHE A 137 -29.86 -12.08 2.83
C PHE A 137 -30.52 -13.47 2.83
N GLU A 138 -30.87 -14.00 4.00
CA GLU A 138 -31.54 -15.30 4.14
C GLU A 138 -32.93 -15.35 3.49
N SER A 139 -33.64 -14.21 3.45
CA SER A 139 -34.96 -14.10 2.83
C SER A 139 -34.91 -13.78 1.32
N GLY A 140 -33.73 -13.56 0.76
CA GLY A 140 -33.55 -13.15 -0.64
C GLY A 140 -33.95 -11.69 -0.92
N ALA A 141 -34.06 -10.86 0.13
CA ALA A 141 -34.42 -9.45 0.09
C ALA A 141 -33.22 -8.49 0.30
N ALA A 142 -31.99 -9.01 0.35
CA ALA A 142 -30.79 -8.22 0.58
C ALA A 142 -30.60 -7.10 -0.45
N LYS A 143 -30.38 -5.89 0.05
CA LYS A 143 -30.08 -4.69 -0.75
C LYS A 143 -28.64 -4.70 -1.22
N GLU A 144 -28.34 -3.97 -2.28
CA GLU A 144 -26.97 -3.79 -2.73
C GLU A 144 -26.09 -3.08 -1.68
N VAL A 145 -26.64 -2.11 -0.95
CA VAL A 145 -25.88 -1.29 0.00
C VAL A 145 -26.56 -1.24 1.37
N TYR A 146 -25.79 -1.51 2.40
CA TYR A 146 -26.13 -1.26 3.81
C TYR A 146 -25.14 -0.26 4.41
N ARG A 147 -25.68 0.78 5.06
CA ARG A 147 -24.90 1.85 5.68
C ARG A 147 -25.64 2.39 6.89
N GLU A 148 -24.94 2.51 8.01
CA GLU A 148 -25.40 3.28 9.18
C GLU A 148 -24.49 4.50 9.37
N THR A 149 -25.11 5.63 9.64
CA THR A 149 -24.44 6.91 9.88
C THR A 149 -23.97 7.05 11.33
N ARG A 150 -24.69 6.40 12.26
CA ARG A 150 -24.33 6.35 13.67
C ARG A 150 -23.16 5.41 13.89
N LYS A 151 -22.28 5.83 14.79
CA LYS A 151 -21.13 5.03 15.20
C LYS A 151 -21.58 4.04 16.28
N PRO A 152 -21.32 2.72 16.13
CA PRO A 152 -21.88 1.71 17.01
C PRO A 152 -21.31 1.80 18.42
N ASP A 153 -22.06 1.22 19.37
CA ASP A 153 -21.56 0.96 20.72
C ASP A 153 -20.61 -0.24 20.69
N ILE A 154 -19.31 0.06 20.71
CA ILE A 154 -18.21 -0.91 20.73
C ILE A 154 -18.30 -1.91 21.91
N THR A 155 -19.03 -1.60 22.99
CA THR A 155 -19.24 -2.55 24.09
C THR A 155 -20.10 -3.76 23.71
N LYS A 156 -20.82 -3.68 22.59
CA LYS A 156 -21.59 -4.80 22.02
C LYS A 156 -20.82 -5.64 21.02
N THR A 157 -19.58 -5.25 20.69
CA THR A 157 -18.74 -6.00 19.73
C THR A 157 -18.46 -7.40 20.29
N PRO A 158 -18.72 -8.48 19.52
CA PRO A 158 -18.49 -9.84 20.00
C PRO A 158 -16.98 -10.15 20.07
N LEU A 159 -16.67 -11.28 20.71
CA LEU A 159 -15.32 -11.82 20.71
C LEU A 159 -14.92 -12.24 19.28
N PRO A 160 -13.77 -11.79 18.75
CA PRO A 160 -13.29 -12.25 17.45
C PRO A 160 -13.04 -13.76 17.43
N ARG A 161 -13.42 -14.42 16.33
CA ARG A 161 -13.29 -15.87 16.14
C ARG A 161 -11.87 -16.31 15.77
N TYR A 162 -10.91 -16.04 16.66
CA TYR A 162 -9.52 -16.48 16.49
C TYR A 162 -9.37 -18.01 16.35
N ASP A 163 -10.37 -18.79 16.77
CA ASP A 163 -10.43 -20.24 16.59
C ASP A 163 -10.60 -20.69 15.13
N LEU A 164 -10.93 -19.77 14.21
CA LEU A 164 -11.05 -20.06 12.77
C LEU A 164 -9.72 -19.98 12.01
N ILE A 165 -8.61 -19.63 12.67
CA ILE A 165 -7.31 -19.45 12.06
C ILE A 165 -6.22 -20.22 12.80
N ASP A 166 -5.11 -20.54 12.12
CA ASP A 166 -3.89 -20.98 12.80
C ASP A 166 -3.10 -19.76 13.30
N VAL A 167 -3.13 -19.54 14.61
CA VAL A 167 -2.37 -18.45 15.24
C VAL A 167 -0.86 -18.56 14.99
N ASN A 168 -0.34 -19.74 14.66
CA ASN A 168 1.09 -19.94 14.38
C ASN A 168 1.53 -19.44 13.00
N SER A 169 0.61 -19.18 12.07
CA SER A 169 0.92 -18.58 10.78
C SER A 169 1.27 -17.08 10.87
N TYR A 170 0.91 -16.44 11.97
CA TYR A 170 1.06 -14.99 12.16
C TYR A 170 2.29 -14.63 13.01
N GLY A 171 2.93 -13.50 12.66
CA GLY A 171 4.03 -12.91 13.43
C GLY A 171 3.57 -12.20 14.70
N SER A 172 2.36 -11.65 14.68
CA SER A 172 1.70 -10.98 15.80
C SER A 172 0.19 -11.20 15.75
N MET A 173 -0.47 -11.19 16.91
CA MET A 173 -1.93 -11.14 16.97
C MET A 173 -2.42 -9.69 17.09
N ALA A 174 -3.59 -9.40 16.54
CA ALA A 174 -4.20 -8.08 16.57
C ALA A 174 -5.39 -8.07 17.52
N LEU A 175 -5.55 -7.01 18.29
CA LEU A 175 -6.70 -6.75 19.15
C LEU A 175 -7.03 -5.26 19.15
N GLN A 176 -8.28 -4.90 19.42
CA GLN A 176 -8.74 -3.50 19.35
C GLN A 176 -9.41 -3.10 20.65
N PHE A 177 -8.86 -2.09 21.31
CA PHE A 177 -9.45 -1.49 22.50
C PHE A 177 -10.42 -0.37 22.15
N SER A 178 -10.13 0.44 21.14
CA SER A 178 -10.91 1.63 20.83
C SER A 178 -11.03 1.93 19.33
N ARG A 179 -12.00 2.78 18.99
CA ARG A 179 -12.22 3.32 17.64
C ARG A 179 -12.47 4.82 17.69
N GLY A 180 -11.86 5.55 16.76
CA GLY A 180 -11.99 7.00 16.63
C GLY A 180 -10.84 7.76 17.28
N CYS A 181 -10.63 9.00 16.85
CA CYS A 181 -9.49 9.82 17.26
C CYS A 181 -9.93 11.28 17.52
N PRO A 182 -9.48 11.91 18.62
CA PRO A 182 -9.92 13.28 18.95
C PRO A 182 -9.24 14.36 18.08
N PHE A 183 -8.17 14.02 17.35
CA PHE A 183 -7.43 14.95 16.50
C PHE A 183 -8.09 15.15 15.13
N ASN A 184 -7.64 16.12 14.34
CA ASN A 184 -8.16 16.41 13.01
C ASN A 184 -7.03 16.66 12.00
N CYS A 185 -6.02 15.78 12.00
CA CYS A 185 -4.91 15.87 11.04
C CYS A 185 -5.49 15.84 9.62
N GLU A 186 -5.11 16.80 8.79
CA GLU A 186 -5.80 17.09 7.51
C GLU A 186 -5.78 15.90 6.52
N PHE A 187 -4.67 15.15 6.52
CA PHE A 187 -4.40 14.01 5.64
C PHE A 187 -5.00 12.67 6.13
N CYS A 188 -5.58 12.65 7.33
CA CYS A 188 -5.95 11.41 8.02
C CYS A 188 -7.44 11.07 7.81
N ASP A 189 -7.73 9.83 7.43
CA ASP A 189 -9.09 9.33 7.16
C ASP A 189 -9.78 8.72 8.39
N ILE A 190 -9.06 8.50 9.50
CA ILE A 190 -9.59 7.90 10.74
C ILE A 190 -10.82 8.64 11.27
N THR A 191 -10.83 9.97 11.28
CA THR A 191 -12.00 10.72 11.76
C THR A 191 -13.21 10.59 10.83
N LYS A 192 -12.98 10.34 9.54
CA LYS A 192 -14.02 10.09 8.53
C LYS A 192 -14.60 8.69 8.69
N LEU A 193 -13.73 7.70 8.93
CA LEU A 193 -14.09 6.29 9.09
C LEU A 193 -14.71 5.98 10.46
N PHE A 194 -14.11 6.44 11.56
CA PHE A 194 -14.46 6.02 12.93
C PHE A 194 -14.98 7.16 13.82
N GLY A 195 -14.97 8.39 13.34
CA GLY A 195 -15.46 9.56 14.07
C GLY A 195 -14.44 10.16 15.05
N ARG A 196 -14.82 11.32 15.61
CA ARG A 196 -13.95 12.14 16.48
C ARG A 196 -14.00 11.78 17.97
N VAL A 197 -14.95 10.92 18.36
CA VAL A 197 -15.15 10.51 19.74
C VAL A 197 -14.57 9.11 19.91
N PRO A 198 -13.45 8.96 20.64
CA PRO A 198 -12.86 7.65 20.90
C PRO A 198 -13.80 6.83 21.78
N ARG A 199 -14.31 5.73 21.23
CA ARG A 199 -15.19 4.79 21.94
C ARG A 199 -14.37 3.55 22.29
N THR A 200 -14.50 3.04 23.51
CA THR A 200 -13.65 1.97 24.05
C THR A 200 -14.45 0.73 24.41
N LYS A 201 -13.87 -0.45 24.22
CA LYS A 201 -14.32 -1.71 24.84
C LYS A 201 -14.19 -1.61 26.37
N SER A 202 -14.92 -2.48 27.06
CA SER A 202 -14.75 -2.68 28.49
C SER A 202 -13.48 -3.47 28.82
N ASN A 203 -13.04 -3.41 30.07
CA ASN A 203 -11.91 -4.21 30.55
C ASN A 203 -12.18 -5.71 30.37
N GLU A 204 -13.40 -6.16 30.63
CA GLU A 204 -13.81 -7.55 30.52
C GLU A 204 -13.73 -8.06 29.09
N GLN A 205 -14.14 -7.26 28.10
CA GLN A 205 -14.01 -7.62 26.69
C GLN A 205 -12.53 -7.78 26.30
N MET A 206 -11.68 -6.83 26.71
CA MET A 206 -10.24 -6.89 26.44
C MET A 206 -9.58 -8.13 27.06
N LEU A 207 -9.86 -8.39 28.34
CA LEU A 207 -9.32 -9.55 29.03
C LEU A 207 -9.85 -10.87 28.48
N ALA A 208 -11.08 -10.90 27.94
CA ALA A 208 -11.61 -12.07 27.26
C ALA A 208 -10.86 -12.38 25.95
N GLU A 209 -10.46 -11.36 25.18
CA GLU A 209 -9.60 -11.54 23.99
C GLU A 209 -8.22 -12.06 24.36
N PHE A 210 -7.60 -11.50 25.40
CA PHE A 210 -6.31 -11.99 25.93
C PHE A 210 -6.41 -13.46 26.35
N GLU A 211 -7.46 -13.81 27.11
CA GLU A 211 -7.70 -15.16 27.58
C GLU A 211 -7.95 -16.16 26.44
N MET A 212 -8.67 -15.74 25.38
CA MET A 212 -8.90 -16.56 24.20
C MET A 212 -7.59 -16.88 23.46
N LEU A 213 -6.78 -15.86 23.17
CA LEU A 213 -5.48 -16.05 22.51
C LEU A 213 -4.54 -16.92 23.35
N TYR A 214 -4.52 -16.71 24.66
CA TYR A 214 -3.73 -17.54 25.58
C TYR A 214 -4.16 -19.01 25.54
N LYS A 215 -5.47 -19.28 25.54
CA LYS A 215 -6.03 -20.64 25.44
C LYS A 215 -5.76 -21.32 24.10
N LEU A 216 -5.72 -20.54 23.02
CA LEU A 216 -5.28 -21.02 21.70
C LEU A 216 -3.76 -21.29 21.64
N GLY A 217 -3.02 -21.01 22.72
CA GLY A 217 -1.59 -21.27 22.83
C GLY A 217 -0.71 -20.16 22.26
N TRP A 218 -1.28 -19.01 21.91
CA TRP A 218 -0.48 -17.86 21.47
C TRP A 218 0.43 -17.38 22.60
N LYS A 219 1.65 -17.04 22.24
CA LYS A 219 2.64 -16.32 23.07
C LYS A 219 3.45 -15.42 22.15
N GLY A 220 3.76 -14.21 22.60
CA GLY A 220 4.53 -13.24 21.81
C GLY A 220 3.79 -11.95 21.53
N ALA A 221 4.09 -11.33 20.39
CA ALA A 221 3.71 -9.95 20.11
C ALA A 221 2.20 -9.78 19.87
N MET A 222 1.58 -8.80 20.51
CA MET A 222 0.19 -8.41 20.26
C MET A 222 0.08 -6.91 19.96
N PHE A 223 -0.51 -6.60 18.81
CA PHE A 223 -0.79 -5.22 18.41
C PHE A 223 -2.16 -4.79 18.92
N VAL A 224 -2.19 -3.78 19.77
CA VAL A 224 -3.41 -3.01 20.06
C VAL A 224 -3.59 -2.02 18.93
N VAL A 225 -4.43 -2.38 17.95
CA VAL A 225 -4.53 -1.75 16.61
C VAL A 225 -5.24 -0.38 16.60
N ASP A 226 -5.42 0.21 17.77
CA ASP A 226 -6.08 1.49 17.93
C ASP A 226 -5.31 2.60 17.20
N ASP A 227 -5.99 3.42 16.40
CA ASP A 227 -5.37 4.57 15.72
C ASP A 227 -4.77 5.60 16.69
N ASN A 228 -5.25 5.59 17.93
CA ASN A 228 -4.68 6.30 19.06
C ASN A 228 -5.14 5.68 20.37
N PHE A 229 -4.33 4.79 20.95
CA PHE A 229 -4.64 4.12 22.22
C PHE A 229 -4.98 5.10 23.36
N ILE A 230 -4.32 6.26 23.38
CA ILE A 230 -4.53 7.29 24.40
C ILE A 230 -5.63 8.29 24.03
N GLY A 231 -6.41 8.02 22.98
CA GLY A 231 -7.53 8.86 22.55
C GLY A 231 -8.56 9.05 23.66
N ASN A 232 -8.82 7.99 24.46
CA ASN A 232 -9.59 8.04 25.69
C ASN A 232 -8.70 7.70 26.90
N LYS A 233 -7.93 8.70 27.34
CA LYS A 233 -6.99 8.62 28.47
C LYS A 233 -7.60 8.02 29.73
N ARG A 234 -8.85 8.38 30.05
CA ARG A 234 -9.53 7.93 31.27
C ARG A 234 -9.73 6.42 31.26
N ASP A 235 -10.21 5.89 30.15
CA ASP A 235 -10.54 4.47 30.05
C ASP A 235 -9.27 3.63 29.79
N ALA A 236 -8.28 4.17 29.08
CA ALA A 236 -6.93 3.57 29.00
C ALA A 236 -6.29 3.39 30.39
N MET A 237 -6.34 4.41 31.26
CA MET A 237 -5.82 4.32 32.65
C MET A 237 -6.61 3.33 33.54
N ARG A 238 -7.84 2.98 33.16
CA ARG A 238 -8.61 1.92 33.84
C ARG A 238 -8.27 0.53 33.32
N LEU A 239 -7.89 0.41 32.06
CA LEU A 239 -7.54 -0.85 31.42
C LEU A 239 -6.14 -1.34 31.86
N LEU A 240 -5.14 -0.45 31.83
CA LEU A 240 -3.73 -0.81 32.02
C LEU A 240 -3.46 -1.62 33.32
N PRO A 241 -4.02 -1.26 34.50
CA PRO A 241 -3.82 -2.06 35.71
C PRO A 241 -4.44 -3.46 35.62
N ALA A 242 -5.57 -3.60 34.93
CA ALA A 242 -6.22 -4.90 34.74
C ALA A 242 -5.42 -5.81 33.80
N VAL A 243 -4.86 -5.23 32.73
CA VAL A 243 -3.94 -5.92 31.82
C VAL A 243 -2.66 -6.32 32.53
N ASN A 244 -2.03 -5.43 33.30
CA ASN A 244 -0.83 -5.76 34.07
C ASN A 244 -1.08 -6.95 35.00
N LYS A 245 -2.15 -6.90 35.80
CA LYS A 245 -2.50 -8.01 36.70
C LYS A 245 -2.67 -9.33 35.93
N TRP A 246 -3.37 -9.32 34.80
CA TRP A 246 -3.58 -10.52 33.98
C TRP A 246 -2.25 -11.09 33.44
N GLN A 247 -1.34 -10.20 32.99
CA GLN A 247 -0.01 -10.55 32.49
C GLN A 247 0.87 -11.12 33.60
N GLU A 248 0.95 -10.46 34.76
CA GLU A 248 1.73 -10.91 35.93
C GLU A 248 1.32 -12.32 36.39
N GLU A 249 0.02 -12.57 36.51
CA GLU A 249 -0.53 -13.88 36.89
C GLU A 249 -0.12 -15.02 35.94
N ARG A 250 0.27 -14.68 34.71
CA ARG A 250 0.66 -15.62 33.64
C ARG A 250 2.12 -15.49 33.21
N GLN A 251 2.92 -14.73 33.96
CA GLN A 251 4.34 -14.50 33.69
C GLN A 251 4.60 -13.80 32.34
N PHE A 252 3.79 -12.80 32.00
CA PHE A 252 3.94 -11.95 30.80
C PHE A 252 4.06 -12.75 29.49
N PRO A 253 3.03 -13.55 29.12
CA PRO A 253 3.07 -14.34 27.88
C PRO A 253 3.03 -13.46 26.62
N PHE A 254 2.62 -12.19 26.74
CA PHE A 254 2.44 -11.29 25.61
C PHE A 254 3.33 -10.05 25.70
N SER A 255 3.88 -9.64 24.56
CA SER A 255 4.55 -8.35 24.39
C SER A 255 3.61 -7.40 23.65
N LEU A 256 3.22 -6.30 24.27
CA LEU A 256 2.21 -5.39 23.72
C LEU A 256 2.86 -4.24 22.95
N TYR A 257 2.22 -3.83 21.87
CA TYR A 257 2.56 -2.60 21.17
C TYR A 257 1.31 -1.95 20.61
N THR A 258 1.38 -0.65 20.31
CA THR A 258 0.21 0.14 19.87
C THR A 258 0.62 1.41 19.13
N GLU A 259 -0.36 2.14 18.61
CA GLU A 259 -0.18 3.49 18.11
C GLU A 259 -0.68 4.53 19.13
N ALA A 260 0.05 5.64 19.24
CA ALA A 260 -0.33 6.73 20.11
C ALA A 260 0.09 8.09 19.53
N SER A 261 -0.58 9.15 19.97
CA SER A 261 -0.13 10.51 19.72
C SER A 261 1.06 10.87 20.61
N VAL A 262 1.93 11.76 20.12
CA VAL A 262 3.17 12.16 20.81
C VAL A 262 2.91 12.76 22.20
N ASN A 263 1.77 13.41 22.41
CA ASN A 263 1.37 13.93 23.72
C ASN A 263 1.14 12.86 24.80
N LEU A 264 1.39 11.58 24.52
CA LEU A 264 1.59 10.54 25.52
C LEU A 264 2.63 10.94 26.57
N VAL A 265 3.71 11.63 26.15
CA VAL A 265 4.81 11.99 27.08
C VAL A 265 4.39 13.02 28.13
N GLU A 266 3.30 13.72 27.88
CA GLU A 266 2.71 14.67 28.83
C GLU A 266 1.89 13.96 29.92
N ILE A 267 1.90 12.63 29.96
CA ILE A 267 1.19 11.80 30.93
C ILE A 267 2.13 10.72 31.51
N PRO A 268 3.09 11.11 32.37
CA PRO A 268 4.12 10.20 32.87
C PRO A 268 3.56 8.93 33.53
N GLU A 269 2.45 9.02 34.26
CA GLU A 269 1.79 7.89 34.90
C GLU A 269 1.24 6.88 33.89
N MET A 270 0.90 7.32 32.67
CA MET A 270 0.43 6.43 31.61
C MET A 270 1.60 5.70 30.96
N LEU A 271 2.74 6.38 30.77
CA LEU A 271 3.97 5.73 30.30
C LEU A 271 4.40 4.60 31.25
N ASP A 272 4.36 4.86 32.55
CA ASP A 272 4.67 3.85 33.57
C ASP A 272 3.67 2.70 33.52
N ALA A 273 2.37 3.00 33.49
CA ALA A 273 1.33 1.97 33.43
C ALA A 273 1.37 1.14 32.13
N MET A 274 1.76 1.73 31.00
CA MET A 274 1.98 1.00 29.74
C MET A 274 3.19 0.06 29.85
N SER A 275 4.32 0.56 30.35
CA SER A 275 5.51 -0.28 30.59
C SER A 275 5.18 -1.44 31.53
N ASP A 276 4.49 -1.17 32.65
CA ASP A 276 4.10 -2.19 33.62
C ASP A 276 3.17 -3.24 33.00
N ALA A 277 2.22 -2.84 32.15
CA ALA A 277 1.32 -3.76 31.45
C ALA A 277 2.00 -4.63 30.37
N GLY A 278 3.29 -4.42 30.11
CA GLY A 278 4.07 -5.19 29.14
C GLY A 278 4.11 -4.56 27.74
N PHE A 279 3.82 -3.26 27.61
CA PHE A 279 4.09 -2.56 26.35
C PHE A 279 5.59 -2.39 26.16
N ASN A 280 6.08 -2.77 24.98
CA ASN A 280 7.50 -2.69 24.63
C ASN A 280 7.76 -1.89 23.36
N MET A 281 6.71 -1.41 22.67
CA MET A 281 6.83 -0.58 21.48
C MET A 281 5.61 0.32 21.30
N VAL A 282 5.84 1.54 20.82
CA VAL A 282 4.78 2.49 20.46
C VAL A 282 5.09 3.09 19.09
N PHE A 283 4.13 3.04 18.18
CA PHE A 283 4.17 3.78 16.93
C PHE A 283 3.67 5.22 17.15
N LEU A 284 4.47 6.18 16.72
CA LEU A 284 4.13 7.60 16.74
C LEU A 284 4.04 8.13 15.31
N GLY A 285 2.92 8.75 14.96
CA GLY A 285 2.85 9.60 13.77
C GLY A 285 3.62 10.91 14.04
N ILE A 286 4.91 10.94 13.72
CA ILE A 286 5.79 12.11 13.91
C ILE A 286 5.61 13.10 12.76
N GLU A 287 5.48 12.56 11.54
CA GLU A 287 5.31 13.22 10.24
C GLU A 287 6.47 14.09 9.80
N SER A 288 6.80 15.13 10.57
CA SER A 288 7.87 16.06 10.23
C SER A 288 8.46 16.67 11.50
N PRO A 289 9.79 16.89 11.57
CA PRO A 289 10.41 17.68 12.62
C PRO A 289 10.29 19.20 12.41
N ASN A 290 9.56 19.65 11.38
CA ASN A 290 9.39 21.07 11.04
C ASN A 290 8.02 21.59 11.52
N ASP A 291 8.03 22.66 12.31
CA ASP A 291 6.83 23.32 12.85
C ASP A 291 5.82 23.76 11.77
N ASP A 292 6.30 24.41 10.71
CA ASP A 292 5.42 24.96 9.66
C ASP A 292 4.65 23.83 8.96
N ALA A 293 5.32 22.70 8.71
CA ALA A 293 4.71 21.51 8.10
C ALA A 293 3.66 20.83 9.01
N LEU A 294 3.88 20.84 10.33
CA LEU A 294 2.93 20.29 11.30
C LEU A 294 1.71 21.18 11.49
N ILE A 295 1.93 22.51 11.52
CA ILE A 295 0.86 23.49 11.66
C ILE A 295 -0.03 23.48 10.40
N SER A 296 0.58 23.47 9.20
CA SER A 296 -0.16 23.46 7.93
C SER A 296 -1.07 22.23 7.79
N THR A 297 -0.70 21.11 8.40
CA THR A 297 -1.46 19.85 8.36
C THR A 297 -2.36 19.60 9.58
N SER A 298 -2.59 20.63 10.40
CA SER A 298 -3.43 20.55 11.61
C SER A 298 -2.96 19.50 12.64
N LYS A 299 -1.65 19.26 12.73
CA LYS A 299 -1.03 18.29 13.64
C LYS A 299 -0.44 18.95 14.89
N GLY A 300 -1.21 19.85 15.51
CA GLY A 300 -0.76 20.67 16.64
C GLY A 300 -0.31 19.88 17.88
N GLN A 301 -0.75 18.63 18.05
CA GLN A 301 -0.31 17.76 19.14
C GLN A 301 1.16 17.31 19.02
N ASN A 302 1.82 17.57 17.89
CA ASN A 302 3.25 17.36 17.68
C ASN A 302 4.08 18.65 17.83
N THR A 303 3.45 19.75 18.27
CA THR A 303 4.09 21.06 18.44
C THR A 303 4.12 21.47 19.91
N SER A 304 5.02 22.38 20.26
CA SER A 304 5.17 22.94 21.60
C SER A 304 5.14 24.46 21.56
N LYS A 305 4.72 25.10 22.67
CA LYS A 305 4.82 26.56 22.82
C LYS A 305 6.18 27.00 23.39
N GLN A 306 6.93 26.05 23.92
CA GLN A 306 8.14 26.30 24.72
C GLN A 306 9.43 26.02 23.93
N GLU A 307 9.36 25.16 22.93
CA GLU A 307 10.49 24.69 22.13
C GLU A 307 10.01 24.38 20.69
N ASP A 308 10.94 24.31 19.72
CA ASP A 308 10.62 23.92 18.34
C ASP A 308 10.16 22.45 18.24
N ALA A 309 9.44 22.11 17.17
CA ALA A 309 8.91 20.76 16.96
C ALA A 309 9.99 19.68 17.00
N GLY A 310 11.14 19.91 16.37
CA GLY A 310 12.26 18.97 16.34
C GLY A 310 12.76 18.63 17.75
N SER A 311 12.97 19.65 18.58
CA SER A 311 13.37 19.49 19.99
C SER A 311 12.31 18.78 20.83
N TYR A 312 11.04 19.19 20.71
CA TYR A 312 9.91 18.57 21.40
C TYR A 312 9.78 17.08 21.07
N LEU A 313 9.75 16.75 19.78
CA LEU A 313 9.63 15.39 19.29
C LEU A 313 10.82 14.53 19.72
N LEU A 314 12.04 15.09 19.70
CA LEU A 314 13.24 14.37 20.11
C LEU A 314 13.21 14.03 21.61
N ARG A 315 12.79 14.99 22.45
CA ARG A 315 12.56 14.76 23.89
C ARG A 315 11.51 13.67 24.10
N ALA A 316 10.37 13.79 23.40
CA ALA A 316 9.27 12.86 23.53
C ALA A 316 9.68 11.41 23.19
N VAL A 317 10.38 11.22 22.08
CA VAL A 317 10.90 9.90 21.66
C VAL A 317 11.84 9.33 22.72
N ARG A 318 12.78 10.13 23.22
CA ARG A 318 13.75 9.70 24.25
C ARG A 318 13.07 9.35 25.56
N GLU A 319 12.05 10.09 25.96
CA GLU A 319 11.30 9.84 27.19
C GLU A 319 10.56 8.50 27.12
N ILE A 320 9.89 8.20 26.01
CA ILE A 320 9.24 6.90 25.78
C ILE A 320 10.28 5.76 25.77
N GLN A 321 11.39 5.94 25.04
CA GLN A 321 12.48 4.96 24.99
C GLN A 321 13.11 4.71 26.36
N SER A 322 13.21 5.74 27.20
CA SER A 322 13.74 5.64 28.58
C SER A 322 12.86 4.79 29.49
N LYS A 323 11.61 4.50 29.10
CA LYS A 323 10.69 3.58 29.79
C LYS A 323 10.77 2.15 29.26
N GLY A 324 11.71 1.86 28.35
CA GLY A 324 11.90 0.52 27.80
C GLY A 324 11.00 0.20 26.61
N MET A 325 10.32 1.20 26.04
CA MET A 325 9.48 1.05 24.84
C MET A 325 10.22 1.55 23.60
N GLU A 326 10.38 0.70 22.58
CA GLU A 326 10.86 1.14 21.26
C GLU A 326 9.86 2.13 20.65
N VAL A 327 10.37 3.22 20.08
CA VAL A 327 9.54 4.10 19.25
C VAL A 327 9.74 3.74 17.79
N THR A 328 8.63 3.47 17.11
CA THR A 328 8.57 3.45 15.64
C THR A 328 7.89 4.73 15.17
N GLY A 329 8.28 5.24 14.01
CA GLY A 329 7.89 6.58 13.57
C GLY A 329 7.28 6.58 12.18
N GLY A 330 6.09 7.15 12.03
CA GLY A 330 5.55 7.59 10.74
C GLY A 330 6.16 8.93 10.34
N PHE A 331 6.62 9.03 9.10
CA PHE A 331 7.14 10.28 8.52
C PHE A 331 6.49 10.53 7.16
N ILE A 332 6.05 11.76 6.93
CA ILE A 332 5.41 12.17 5.69
C ILE A 332 6.33 13.18 5.00
N ILE A 333 6.80 12.79 3.82
CA ILE A 333 7.65 13.60 2.97
C ILE A 333 6.79 14.30 1.92
N GLY A 334 6.98 15.62 1.78
CA GLY A 334 6.24 16.43 0.83
C GLY A 334 4.97 17.07 1.39
N LEU A 335 4.93 17.31 2.71
CA LEU A 335 3.96 18.23 3.31
C LEU A 335 4.15 19.65 2.76
N ASP A 336 3.06 20.41 2.62
CA ASP A 336 3.12 21.83 2.26
C ASP A 336 3.93 22.58 3.36
N GLY A 337 4.99 23.28 2.97
CA GLY A 337 5.98 23.90 3.88
C GLY A 337 7.24 23.07 4.19
N ASP A 338 7.28 21.78 3.84
CA ASP A 338 8.45 20.93 4.06
C ASP A 338 9.53 21.15 2.97
N THR A 339 10.59 21.90 3.32
CA THR A 339 11.66 22.26 2.39
C THR A 339 13.04 21.71 2.78
N GLU A 340 13.19 21.17 4.00
CA GLU A 340 14.47 20.72 4.55
C GLU A 340 14.51 19.21 4.80
N PHE A 341 14.61 18.40 3.74
CA PHE A 341 14.58 16.93 3.84
C PHE A 341 15.72 16.32 4.69
N ASP A 342 16.84 17.02 4.83
CA ASP A 342 17.93 16.57 5.70
C ASP A 342 17.55 16.61 7.19
N SER A 343 16.58 17.45 7.57
CA SER A 343 16.08 17.50 8.95
C SER A 343 15.44 16.17 9.35
N HIS A 344 14.68 15.53 8.46
CA HIS A 344 14.11 14.20 8.68
C HIS A 344 15.19 13.16 8.93
N ILE A 345 16.22 13.10 8.08
CA ILE A 345 17.32 12.13 8.21
C ILE A 345 18.04 12.37 9.55
N ARG A 346 18.42 13.61 9.86
CA ARG A 346 19.10 13.95 11.12
C ARG A 346 18.26 13.57 12.33
N PHE A 347 16.98 13.97 12.34
CA PHE A 347 16.05 13.67 13.43
C PHE A 347 15.93 12.16 13.65
N ILE A 348 15.68 11.38 12.60
CA ILE A 348 15.53 9.91 12.68
C ILE A 348 16.80 9.27 13.26
N GLN A 349 17.97 9.71 12.81
CA GLN A 349 19.26 9.20 13.30
C GLN A 349 19.51 9.57 14.77
N GLU A 350 19.27 10.81 15.16
CA GLU A 350 19.54 11.34 16.50
C GLU A 350 18.55 10.83 17.56
N ALA A 351 17.29 10.64 17.17
CA ALA A 351 16.24 10.07 18.01
C ALA A 351 16.37 8.55 18.18
N GLY A 352 17.22 7.89 17.37
CA GLY A 352 17.41 6.45 17.47
C GLY A 352 16.13 5.67 17.13
N ILE A 353 15.44 5.99 16.03
CA ILE A 353 14.18 5.34 15.62
C ILE A 353 14.47 4.29 14.54
N PRO A 354 14.68 2.99 14.85
CA PRO A 354 15.13 2.03 13.85
C PRO A 354 14.13 1.88 12.69
N MET A 355 12.86 1.67 13.03
CA MET A 355 11.75 1.55 12.08
C MET A 355 11.10 2.92 11.83
N ALA A 356 11.67 3.64 10.85
CA ALA A 356 11.14 4.90 10.35
C ALA A 356 10.36 4.68 9.05
N MET A 357 9.04 4.75 9.14
CA MET A 357 8.10 4.53 8.03
C MET A 357 7.94 5.82 7.24
N ALA A 358 8.98 6.19 6.48
CA ALA A 358 8.97 7.37 5.63
C ALA A 358 8.20 7.12 4.32
N GLY A 359 7.07 7.81 4.15
CA GLY A 359 6.23 7.77 2.96
C GLY A 359 6.05 9.15 2.33
N LEU A 360 5.57 9.18 1.08
CA LEU A 360 5.13 10.41 0.43
C LEU A 360 3.74 10.81 0.93
N LEU A 361 3.51 12.13 1.05
CA LEU A 361 2.16 12.64 1.28
C LEU A 361 1.22 12.11 0.20
N THR A 362 0.06 11.62 0.64
CA THR A 362 -0.94 11.01 -0.22
C THR A 362 -2.31 11.53 0.18
N ALA A 363 -3.11 11.97 -0.78
CA ALA A 363 -4.44 12.49 -0.53
C ALA A 363 -5.46 11.35 -0.58
N LEU A 364 -5.83 10.80 0.59
CA LEU A 364 -6.88 9.78 0.67
C LEU A 364 -8.27 10.40 0.46
N LYS A 365 -9.14 9.73 -0.28
CA LYS A 365 -10.49 10.21 -0.61
C LYS A 365 -11.29 10.60 0.65
N GLU A 366 -12.08 11.67 0.55
CA GLU A 366 -12.87 12.29 1.63
C GLU A 366 -12.08 12.86 2.83
N THR A 367 -10.74 12.86 2.80
CA THR A 367 -9.95 13.62 3.79
C THR A 367 -10.05 15.12 3.55
N ASP A 368 -9.75 15.91 4.58
CA ASP A 368 -9.75 17.38 4.45
C ASP A 368 -8.71 17.82 3.40
N LEU A 369 -7.58 17.10 3.33
CA LEU A 369 -6.52 17.31 2.33
C LEU A 369 -7.04 17.05 0.92
N TRP A 370 -7.75 15.94 0.71
CA TRP A 370 -8.34 15.60 -0.58
C TRP A 370 -9.36 16.66 -1.03
N HIS A 371 -10.25 17.10 -0.13
CA HIS A 371 -11.21 18.16 -0.45
C HIS A 371 -10.51 19.48 -0.78
N ARG A 372 -9.43 19.84 -0.06
CA ARG A 372 -8.64 21.03 -0.34
C ARG A 372 -7.98 20.95 -1.71
N LEU A 373 -7.22 19.88 -1.98
CA LEU A 373 -6.52 19.70 -3.25
C LEU A 373 -7.47 19.61 -4.45
N LYS A 374 -8.67 19.05 -4.26
CA LYS A 374 -9.72 19.06 -5.28
C LYS A 374 -10.24 20.47 -5.58
N ARG A 375 -10.43 21.32 -4.56
CA ARG A 375 -10.80 22.74 -4.76
C ARG A 375 -9.68 23.56 -5.40
N GLU A 376 -8.43 23.19 -5.14
CA GLU A 376 -7.23 23.83 -5.71
C GLU A 376 -6.88 23.33 -7.12
N ASP A 377 -7.64 22.38 -7.68
CA ASP A 377 -7.36 21.72 -8.96
C ASP A 377 -5.96 21.06 -9.03
N ARG A 378 -5.52 20.53 -7.88
CA ARG A 378 -4.23 19.85 -7.72
C ARG A 378 -4.35 18.33 -7.68
N LEU A 379 -5.56 17.77 -7.59
CA LEU A 379 -5.74 16.32 -7.52
C LEU A 379 -5.54 15.68 -8.91
N LEU A 380 -4.66 14.68 -9.01
CA LEU A 380 -4.33 13.99 -10.27
C LEU A 380 -5.12 12.68 -10.46
N GLY A 381 -5.60 12.09 -9.37
CA GLY A 381 -6.35 10.84 -9.39
C GLY A 381 -6.44 10.21 -8.01
N GLU A 382 -6.84 8.94 -7.98
CA GLU A 382 -6.95 8.19 -6.74
C GLU A 382 -5.59 7.69 -6.24
N SER A 383 -5.53 7.49 -4.93
CA SER A 383 -4.35 6.94 -4.25
C SER A 383 -4.17 5.45 -4.58
N SER A 384 -2.92 4.98 -4.67
CA SER A 384 -2.62 3.54 -4.66
C SER A 384 -2.84 2.89 -3.28
N GLY A 385 -2.95 3.72 -2.24
CA GLY A 385 -2.96 3.32 -0.84
C GLY A 385 -1.57 3.03 -0.26
N ASN A 386 -0.53 2.97 -1.07
CA ASN A 386 0.83 2.65 -0.63
C ASN A 386 1.72 3.89 -0.69
N GLN A 387 1.86 4.58 0.44
CA GLN A 387 2.68 5.79 0.58
C GLN A 387 4.19 5.57 0.32
N THR A 388 4.63 4.31 0.21
CA THR A 388 6.04 3.96 -0.01
C THR A 388 6.36 3.58 -1.46
N ASP A 389 5.39 3.62 -2.39
CA ASP A 389 5.57 3.18 -3.79
C ASP A 389 6.13 4.25 -4.76
N MET A 390 6.58 5.38 -4.21
CA MET A 390 7.11 6.54 -4.95
C MET A 390 6.10 7.18 -5.92
N THR A 391 4.80 7.08 -5.65
CA THR A 391 3.76 7.74 -6.43
C THR A 391 3.13 8.93 -5.70
N LEU A 392 2.57 9.87 -6.46
CA LEU A 392 1.83 11.03 -5.97
C LEU A 392 0.52 11.12 -6.74
N ASN A 393 -0.59 11.28 -6.01
CA ASN A 393 -1.93 11.43 -6.56
C ASN A 393 -2.39 12.90 -6.64
N PHE A 394 -1.46 13.84 -6.47
CA PHE A 394 -1.72 15.28 -6.59
C PHE A 394 -0.47 16.02 -7.06
N VAL A 395 -0.63 17.30 -7.41
CA VAL A 395 0.44 18.24 -7.78
C VAL A 395 0.99 18.91 -6.50
N PRO A 396 2.20 18.58 -6.03
CA PRO A 396 2.82 19.24 -4.87
C PRO A 396 3.23 20.69 -5.18
N GLU A 397 3.40 21.53 -4.14
CA GLU A 397 3.92 22.91 -4.29
C GLU A 397 5.36 22.91 -4.81
N MET A 398 6.17 21.95 -4.34
CA MET A 398 7.51 21.70 -4.86
C MET A 398 7.43 21.00 -6.22
N PRO A 399 8.34 21.27 -7.18
CA PRO A 399 8.39 20.52 -8.43
C PRO A 399 8.44 19.00 -8.19
N ARG A 400 7.49 18.25 -8.77
CA ARG A 400 7.32 16.80 -8.61
C ARG A 400 8.64 16.03 -8.70
N ASN A 401 9.44 16.29 -9.74
CA ASN A 401 10.71 15.61 -9.96
C ASN A 401 11.73 15.91 -8.85
N LYS A 402 11.68 17.10 -8.23
CA LYS A 402 12.52 17.42 -7.07
C LYS A 402 12.07 16.62 -5.85
N LEU A 403 10.77 16.60 -5.55
CA LEU A 403 10.22 15.86 -4.41
C LEU A 403 10.54 14.36 -4.49
N LEU A 404 10.33 13.72 -5.65
CA LEU A 404 10.63 12.29 -5.83
C LEU A 404 12.12 11.98 -5.68
N ARG A 405 13.01 12.85 -6.20
CA ARG A 405 14.46 12.71 -6.01
C ARG A 405 14.86 12.83 -4.53
N GLU A 406 14.31 13.81 -3.82
CA GLU A 406 14.60 14.00 -2.39
C GLU A 406 14.05 12.85 -1.55
N TYR A 407 12.82 12.39 -1.82
CA TYR A 407 12.26 11.22 -1.16
C TYR A 407 13.13 9.97 -1.37
N ARG A 408 13.53 9.69 -2.62
CA ARG A 408 14.47 8.61 -2.95
C ARG A 408 15.75 8.73 -2.15
N ARG A 409 16.31 9.94 -2.04
CA ARG A 409 17.53 10.21 -1.27
C ARG A 409 17.33 9.92 0.22
N VAL A 410 16.21 10.34 0.81
CA VAL A 410 15.87 10.08 2.22
C VAL A 410 15.81 8.57 2.47
N VAL A 411 14.98 7.82 1.76
CA VAL A 411 14.82 6.38 2.03
C VAL A 411 16.10 5.58 1.74
N SER A 412 16.83 5.95 0.67
CA SER A 412 18.12 5.31 0.33
C SER A 412 19.24 5.64 1.32
N THR A 413 19.10 6.72 2.09
CA THR A 413 20.04 7.05 3.18
C THR A 413 19.65 6.32 4.45
N LEU A 414 18.36 6.26 4.80
CA LEU A 414 17.87 5.59 6.01
C LEU A 414 18.11 4.08 5.99
N TYR A 415 17.95 3.47 4.81
CA TYR A 415 18.05 2.03 4.56
C TYR A 415 19.04 1.74 3.43
N ASP A 416 20.24 2.30 3.55
CA ASP A 416 21.32 2.09 2.59
C ASP A 416 21.63 0.59 2.39
N PRO A 417 22.17 0.16 1.23
CA PRO A 417 22.43 -1.26 0.95
C PRO A 417 23.37 -1.97 1.94
N THR A 418 24.15 -1.23 2.73
CA THR A 418 25.02 -1.78 3.77
C THR A 418 24.38 -1.77 5.15
N LEU A 419 23.23 -1.09 5.31
CA LEU A 419 22.55 -0.78 6.56
C LEU A 419 23.41 -0.02 7.58
N LYS A 420 24.44 0.70 7.13
CA LYS A 420 25.35 1.43 8.03
C LYS A 420 24.59 2.45 8.88
N ASN A 421 23.76 3.28 8.23
CA ASN A 421 22.99 4.31 8.91
C ASN A 421 21.94 3.68 9.85
N TYR A 422 21.31 2.59 9.42
CA TYR A 422 20.36 1.83 10.20
C TYR A 422 20.98 1.23 11.47
N PHE A 423 22.13 0.56 11.37
CA PHE A 423 22.78 -0.05 12.53
C PHE A 423 23.32 0.99 13.51
N ALA A 424 23.81 2.13 13.02
CA ALA A 424 24.17 3.25 13.89
C ALA A 424 22.96 3.75 14.70
N ARG A 425 21.79 3.84 14.07
CA ARG A 425 20.53 4.21 14.70
C ARG A 425 20.03 3.17 15.71
N CYS A 426 20.19 1.89 15.41
CA CYS A 426 19.91 0.81 16.35
C CYS A 426 20.78 0.92 17.60
N LEU A 427 22.09 1.18 17.44
CA LEU A 427 22.96 1.39 18.61
C LEU A 427 22.55 2.60 19.43
N LYS A 428 22.03 3.65 18.77
CA LYS A 428 21.50 4.85 19.44
C LYS A 428 20.26 4.54 20.27
N LEU A 429 19.34 3.71 19.76
CA LEU A 429 18.22 3.19 20.54
C LEU A 429 18.70 2.44 21.79
N LEU A 430 19.66 1.52 21.62
CA LEU A 430 20.19 0.71 22.73
C LEU A 430 20.93 1.55 23.79
N GLU A 431 21.40 2.74 23.45
CA GLU A 431 21.98 3.71 24.39
C GLU A 431 20.92 4.29 25.35
N TYR A 432 19.70 4.52 24.85
CA TYR A 432 18.62 5.18 25.59
C TYR A 432 17.68 4.22 26.30
N MET A 433 17.58 2.99 25.82
CA MET A 433 16.62 2.03 26.34
C MET A 433 17.17 1.33 27.59
N PRO A 434 16.46 1.38 28.75
CA PRO A 434 16.86 0.63 29.93
C PRO A 434 16.68 -0.87 29.68
N LYS A 435 17.39 -1.69 30.45
CA LYS A 435 17.22 -3.14 30.47
C LYS A 435 16.02 -3.48 31.35
N THR A 436 14.90 -3.87 30.78
CA THR A 436 13.66 -4.25 31.47
C THR A 436 13.28 -5.69 31.15
N HIS A 437 12.31 -6.24 31.88
CA HIS A 437 11.78 -7.57 31.56
C HIS A 437 11.08 -7.62 30.18
N ASN A 438 10.58 -6.46 29.70
CA ASN A 438 9.92 -6.32 28.41
C ASN A 438 10.86 -6.42 27.20
N ASN A 439 12.15 -6.11 27.37
CA ASN A 439 13.13 -6.08 26.28
C ASN A 439 14.36 -6.99 26.49
N VAL A 440 14.56 -7.53 27.70
CA VAL A 440 15.52 -8.60 28.00
C VAL A 440 14.74 -9.91 28.15
N ARG A 441 14.43 -10.55 27.02
CA ARG A 441 13.68 -11.82 26.98
C ARG A 441 14.60 -13.02 26.85
N ALA A 442 14.21 -14.13 27.49
CA ALA A 442 14.84 -15.42 27.28
C ALA A 442 14.46 -15.94 25.88
N ILE A 443 15.42 -16.54 25.18
CA ILE A 443 15.13 -17.28 23.95
C ILE A 443 14.49 -18.60 24.38
N ASP A 444 13.18 -18.72 24.18
CA ASP A 444 12.38 -19.84 24.69
C ASP A 444 11.87 -20.79 23.59
N ASN A 445 12.12 -20.47 22.32
CA ASN A 445 11.63 -21.26 21.20
C ASN A 445 12.68 -21.50 20.09
N MET A 446 12.53 -22.62 19.38
CA MET A 446 13.42 -23.01 18.28
C MET A 446 13.25 -22.15 17.02
N ALA A 447 12.16 -21.40 16.88
CA ALA A 447 11.97 -20.50 15.74
C ALA A 447 12.98 -19.34 15.78
N GLU A 448 13.22 -18.77 16.95
CA GLU A 448 14.17 -17.67 17.14
C GLU A 448 15.63 -18.10 16.95
N ILE A 449 15.99 -19.27 17.44
CA ILE A 449 17.34 -19.83 17.21
C ILE A 449 17.56 -20.03 15.71
N ARG A 450 16.57 -20.61 14.99
CA ARG A 450 16.63 -20.74 13.53
C ARG A 450 16.70 -19.38 12.84
N ALA A 451 15.93 -18.39 13.29
CA ALA A 451 15.95 -17.04 12.75
C ALA A 451 17.32 -16.38 12.91
N PHE A 452 18.01 -16.59 14.04
CA PHE A 452 19.38 -16.11 14.24
C PHE A 452 20.37 -16.71 13.24
N PHE A 453 20.38 -18.04 13.08
CA PHE A 453 21.27 -18.68 12.09
C PHE A 453 20.93 -18.27 10.65
N ARG A 454 19.64 -18.10 10.33
CA ARG A 454 19.21 -17.54 9.04
C ARG A 454 19.68 -16.09 8.86
N SER A 455 19.64 -15.27 9.91
CA SER A 455 20.16 -13.89 9.92
C SER A 455 21.64 -13.87 9.59
N ILE A 456 22.45 -14.72 10.24
CA ILE A 456 23.87 -14.88 9.90
C ILE A 456 24.04 -15.26 8.43
N GLN A 457 23.35 -16.31 7.97
CA GLN A 457 23.48 -16.81 6.60
C GLN A 457 23.09 -15.74 5.54
N LYS A 458 21.99 -15.02 5.76
CA LYS A 458 21.46 -14.07 4.77
C LYS A 458 22.19 -12.71 4.80
N GLN A 459 22.63 -12.25 5.97
CA GLN A 459 23.16 -10.89 6.13
C GLN A 459 24.69 -10.85 6.09
N LEU A 460 25.39 -11.81 6.72
CA LEU A 460 26.86 -11.80 6.80
C LEU A 460 27.53 -11.91 5.42
N PHE A 461 26.92 -12.64 4.48
CA PHE A 461 27.42 -12.83 3.11
C PHE A 461 26.76 -11.91 2.08
N SER A 462 26.18 -10.80 2.54
CA SER A 462 25.54 -9.78 1.70
C SER A 462 26.34 -8.47 1.70
N LYS A 463 25.86 -7.45 0.97
CA LYS A 463 26.39 -6.08 1.04
C LYS A 463 26.36 -5.50 2.47
N GLN A 464 25.51 -6.03 3.34
CA GLN A 464 25.35 -5.61 4.74
C GLN A 464 26.38 -6.27 5.67
N GLY A 465 27.13 -7.28 5.22
CA GLY A 465 27.84 -8.22 6.10
C GLY A 465 28.84 -7.57 7.06
N LEU A 466 29.60 -6.58 6.59
CA LEU A 466 30.58 -5.88 7.41
C LEU A 466 29.92 -5.07 8.53
N GLU A 467 28.90 -4.28 8.21
CA GLU A 467 28.21 -3.44 9.21
C GLU A 467 27.33 -4.29 10.15
N TYR A 468 26.71 -5.35 9.63
CA TYR A 468 25.99 -6.35 10.42
C TYR A 468 26.92 -7.01 11.47
N ALA A 469 28.10 -7.47 11.06
CA ALA A 469 29.07 -8.07 11.99
C ALA A 469 29.55 -7.05 13.03
N ARG A 470 29.86 -5.81 12.62
CA ARG A 470 30.24 -4.73 13.54
C ARG A 470 29.15 -4.44 14.56
N PHE A 471 27.90 -4.35 14.11
CA PHE A 471 26.74 -4.14 14.96
C PHE A 471 26.61 -5.24 16.01
N LEU A 472 26.56 -6.51 15.60
CA LEU A 472 26.43 -7.63 16.53
C LEU A 472 27.62 -7.76 17.49
N MET A 473 28.86 -7.54 17.01
CA MET A 473 30.04 -7.55 17.88
C MET A 473 29.98 -6.43 18.94
N LYS A 474 29.52 -5.22 18.54
CA LYS A 474 29.37 -4.10 19.48
C LYS A 474 28.27 -4.38 20.50
N VAL A 475 27.14 -4.97 20.09
CA VAL A 475 26.08 -5.39 21.01
C VAL A 475 26.58 -6.48 21.96
N LEU A 476 27.31 -7.48 21.48
CA LEU A 476 27.87 -8.53 22.33
C LEU A 476 28.85 -8.00 23.39
N LYS A 477 29.59 -6.94 23.06
CA LYS A 477 30.56 -6.30 23.95
C LYS A 477 29.88 -5.37 24.97
N ASP A 478 29.03 -4.46 24.49
CA ASP A 478 28.56 -3.32 25.28
C ASP A 478 27.11 -3.49 25.79
N TYR A 479 26.30 -4.33 25.11
CA TYR A 479 24.85 -4.47 25.33
C TYR A 479 24.40 -5.94 25.41
N ARG A 480 25.25 -6.85 25.93
CA ARG A 480 25.04 -8.31 25.88
C ARG A 480 23.62 -8.82 26.21
N PRO A 481 22.89 -8.30 27.23
CA PRO A 481 21.53 -8.75 27.52
C PRO A 481 20.51 -8.45 26.40
N MET A 482 20.78 -7.46 25.55
CA MET A 482 19.92 -7.04 24.44
C MET A 482 20.29 -7.74 23.12
N PHE A 483 21.11 -8.80 23.17
CA PHE A 483 21.51 -9.51 21.95
C PHE A 483 20.34 -10.09 21.15
N PRO A 484 19.32 -10.75 21.76
CA PRO A 484 18.14 -11.21 21.01
C PRO A 484 17.41 -10.07 20.30
N GLU A 485 17.32 -8.92 20.98
CA GLU A 485 16.69 -7.71 20.44
C GLU A 485 17.50 -7.12 19.28
N ALA A 486 18.83 -7.12 19.37
CA ALA A 486 19.68 -6.73 18.25
C ALA A 486 19.52 -7.66 17.04
N VAL A 487 19.34 -8.96 17.23
CA VAL A 487 19.04 -9.90 16.13
C VAL A 487 17.70 -9.55 15.48
N ARG A 488 16.66 -9.27 16.28
CA ARG A 488 15.36 -8.79 15.78
C ARG A 488 15.52 -7.51 14.97
N LEU A 489 16.21 -6.50 15.51
CA LEU A 489 16.51 -5.24 14.83
C LEU A 489 17.27 -5.48 13.52
N ALA A 490 18.24 -6.39 13.49
CA ALA A 490 18.98 -6.69 12.26
C ALA A 490 18.11 -7.34 11.18
N ILE A 491 17.18 -8.22 11.56
CA ILE A 491 16.19 -8.82 10.66
C ILE A 491 15.22 -7.75 10.13
N MET A 492 14.77 -6.81 10.98
CA MET A 492 13.94 -5.68 10.54
C MET A 492 14.69 -4.76 9.56
N GLY A 493 15.96 -4.48 9.82
CA GLY A 493 16.81 -3.72 8.89
C GLY A 493 16.91 -4.39 7.53
N TYR A 494 17.07 -5.72 7.49
CA TYR A 494 17.06 -6.49 6.25
C TYR A 494 15.73 -6.32 5.49
N HIS A 495 14.60 -6.37 6.19
CA HIS A 495 13.30 -6.15 5.57
C HIS A 495 13.18 -4.75 4.95
N LEU A 496 13.53 -3.71 5.71
CA LEU A 496 13.41 -2.31 5.27
C LEU A 496 14.34 -2.01 4.08
N GLU A 497 15.58 -2.51 4.08
CA GLU A 497 16.49 -2.41 2.92
C GLU A 497 15.92 -3.11 1.70
N LYS A 498 15.35 -4.31 1.86
CA LYS A 498 14.79 -5.07 0.73
C LYS A 498 13.62 -4.35 0.09
N ILE A 499 12.65 -3.88 0.88
CA ILE A 499 11.53 -3.09 0.37
C ILE A 499 12.05 -1.82 -0.31
N THR A 500 12.95 -1.06 0.34
CA THR A 500 13.55 0.16 -0.21
C THR A 500 14.19 -0.10 -1.57
N ARG A 501 15.05 -1.11 -1.67
CA ARG A 501 15.77 -1.46 -2.90
C ARG A 501 14.81 -1.83 -4.04
N HIS A 502 13.72 -2.52 -3.74
CA HIS A 502 12.74 -2.92 -4.75
C HIS A 502 11.86 -1.75 -5.21
N THR A 503 11.40 -0.91 -4.30
CA THR A 503 10.71 0.35 -4.64
C THR A 503 11.59 1.25 -5.50
N VAL A 504 12.85 1.43 -5.11
CA VAL A 504 13.84 2.22 -5.86
C VAL A 504 14.05 1.67 -7.27
N ALA A 505 14.07 0.35 -7.43
CA ALA A 505 14.19 -0.29 -8.76
C ALA A 505 12.95 -0.07 -9.64
N VAL A 506 11.74 -0.06 -9.06
CA VAL A 506 10.51 0.31 -9.80
C VAL A 506 10.60 1.75 -10.29
N GLU A 507 11.08 2.67 -9.45
CA GLU A 507 11.25 4.08 -9.82
C GLU A 507 12.35 4.27 -10.87
N ASP A 508 13.46 3.52 -10.78
CA ASP A 508 14.50 3.50 -11.83
C ASP A 508 13.92 3.06 -13.18
N PHE A 509 13.04 2.07 -13.18
CA PHE A 509 12.35 1.63 -14.37
C PHE A 509 11.39 2.69 -14.94
N ARG A 510 10.63 3.40 -14.08
CA ARG A 510 9.77 4.51 -14.53
C ARG A 510 10.58 5.62 -15.19
N ASN A 511 11.72 5.99 -14.61
CA ASN A 511 12.64 6.98 -15.18
C ASN A 511 13.26 6.50 -16.50
N PHE A 512 13.60 5.21 -16.60
CA PHE A 512 14.05 4.58 -17.84
C PHE A 512 12.98 4.68 -18.94
N LEU A 513 11.71 4.34 -18.65
CA LEU A 513 10.61 4.47 -19.61
C LEU A 513 10.41 5.91 -20.08
N ALA A 514 10.47 6.89 -19.17
CA ALA A 514 10.36 8.30 -19.52
C ALA A 514 11.49 8.74 -20.46
N HIS A 515 12.72 8.30 -20.22
CA HIS A 515 13.86 8.61 -21.09
C HIS A 515 13.76 7.96 -22.48
N GLU A 516 13.37 6.68 -22.53
CA GLU A 516 13.18 5.97 -23.81
C GLU A 516 12.02 6.57 -24.61
N MET A 517 10.98 7.10 -23.95
CA MET A 517 9.86 7.79 -24.60
C MET A 517 10.33 9.06 -25.31
N GLU A 518 11.12 9.90 -24.64
CA GLU A 518 11.67 11.11 -25.27
C GLU A 518 12.60 10.76 -26.44
N THR A 519 13.44 9.73 -26.26
CA THR A 519 14.30 9.22 -27.34
C THR A 519 13.47 8.70 -28.53
N PHE A 520 12.35 8.03 -28.26
CA PHE A 520 11.44 7.57 -29.30
C PHE A 520 10.80 8.73 -30.08
N LYS A 521 10.34 9.78 -29.38
CA LYS A 521 9.78 11.00 -30.00
C LYS A 521 10.80 11.72 -30.88
N GLU A 522 12.04 11.84 -30.42
CA GLU A 522 13.13 12.41 -31.23
C GLU A 522 13.38 11.57 -32.49
N ARG A 523 13.46 10.24 -32.33
CA ARG A 523 13.75 9.32 -33.43
C ARG A 523 12.66 9.32 -34.48
N ILE A 524 11.38 9.28 -34.08
CA ILE A 524 10.26 9.30 -35.02
C ILE A 524 10.17 10.64 -35.77
N SER A 525 10.45 11.75 -35.10
CA SER A 525 10.52 13.09 -35.70
C SER A 525 11.63 13.23 -36.74
N GLN A 526 12.80 12.59 -36.52
CA GLN A 526 13.89 12.56 -37.50
C GLN A 526 13.57 11.66 -38.70
N LEU A 527 13.04 10.46 -38.42
CA LEU A 527 12.80 9.45 -39.43
C LEU A 527 11.68 9.83 -40.40
N THR A 528 10.64 10.53 -39.93
CA THR A 528 9.57 11.07 -40.78
C THR A 528 10.03 12.12 -41.81
N GLN A 529 11.28 12.60 -41.74
CA GLN A 529 11.85 13.53 -42.74
C GLN A 529 12.47 12.81 -43.95
N VAL A 530 12.61 11.48 -43.90
CA VAL A 530 13.21 10.67 -44.99
C VAL A 530 12.13 9.79 -45.63
N PRO A 531 11.65 10.11 -46.85
CA PRO A 531 10.66 9.30 -47.53
C PRO A 531 11.14 7.86 -47.78
N ASP A 532 10.19 6.92 -47.81
CA ASP A 532 10.32 5.52 -48.24
C ASP A 532 11.05 4.50 -47.35
N GLU A 533 12.01 4.86 -46.48
CA GLU A 533 12.76 3.87 -45.66
C GLU A 533 12.47 3.91 -44.15
N TRP A 534 11.89 5.01 -43.66
CA TRP A 534 11.73 5.27 -42.24
C TRP A 534 10.90 4.21 -41.48
N MET A 535 10.03 3.50 -42.19
CA MET A 535 9.14 2.47 -41.62
C MET A 535 9.87 1.21 -41.17
N HIS A 536 10.77 0.70 -42.01
CA HIS A 536 11.53 -0.49 -41.67
C HIS A 536 12.46 -0.20 -40.49
N GLU A 537 13.06 1.00 -40.48
CA GLU A 537 13.85 1.49 -39.36
C GLU A 537 13.03 1.62 -38.07
N MET A 538 11.85 2.25 -38.12
CA MET A 538 10.98 2.39 -36.96
C MET A 538 10.52 1.03 -36.40
N GLN A 539 10.15 0.09 -37.26
CA GLN A 539 9.76 -1.26 -36.80
C GLN A 539 10.93 -2.02 -36.17
N SER A 540 12.14 -1.88 -36.72
CA SER A 540 13.36 -2.46 -36.15
C SER A 540 13.69 -1.82 -34.79
N TYR A 541 13.63 -0.50 -34.72
CA TYR A 541 13.88 0.27 -33.49
C TYR A 541 12.88 -0.10 -32.39
N SER A 542 11.58 -0.08 -32.68
CA SER A 542 10.52 -0.46 -31.73
C SER A 542 10.73 -1.88 -31.20
N ARG A 543 11.11 -2.85 -32.05
CA ARG A 543 11.43 -4.23 -31.60
C ARG A 543 12.59 -4.25 -30.61
N GLN A 544 13.67 -3.52 -30.89
CA GLN A 544 14.82 -3.44 -30.00
C GLN A 544 14.47 -2.73 -28.68
N LEU A 545 13.70 -1.65 -28.77
CA LEU A 545 13.20 -0.91 -27.61
C LEU A 545 12.35 -1.80 -26.70
N PHE A 546 11.37 -2.53 -27.25
CA PHE A 546 10.55 -3.45 -26.45
C PHE A 546 11.38 -4.59 -25.83
N ALA A 547 12.41 -5.07 -26.52
CA ALA A 547 13.33 -6.05 -25.94
C ALA A 547 14.11 -5.48 -24.75
N ARG A 548 14.58 -4.21 -24.83
CA ARG A 548 15.21 -3.51 -23.70
C ARG A 548 14.22 -3.29 -22.55
N VAL A 549 13.03 -2.76 -22.84
CA VAL A 549 11.97 -2.53 -21.85
C VAL A 549 11.60 -3.81 -21.12
N LYS A 550 11.40 -4.91 -21.85
CA LYS A 550 11.09 -6.22 -21.27
C LYS A 550 12.22 -6.74 -20.37
N LYS A 551 13.48 -6.51 -20.75
CA LYS A 551 14.63 -6.89 -19.94
C LYS A 551 14.66 -6.12 -18.61
N GLU A 552 14.48 -4.80 -18.66
CA GLU A 552 14.47 -3.96 -17.45
C GLU A 552 13.26 -4.26 -16.55
N TYR A 553 12.07 -4.45 -17.13
CA TYR A 553 10.87 -4.86 -16.40
C TYR A 553 11.06 -6.20 -15.67
N ASN A 554 11.68 -7.19 -16.35
CA ASN A 554 11.95 -8.49 -15.76
C ASN A 554 13.04 -8.46 -14.68
N ALA A 555 13.89 -7.42 -14.65
CA ALA A 555 14.87 -7.21 -13.60
C ALA A 555 14.22 -6.72 -12.28
N ILE A 556 13.01 -6.16 -12.35
CA ILE A 556 12.20 -5.86 -11.17
C ILE A 556 11.74 -7.17 -10.54
N HIS A 557 11.83 -7.23 -9.21
CA HIS A 557 11.35 -8.37 -8.42
C HIS A 557 9.86 -8.60 -8.68
N GLU A 558 9.45 -9.87 -8.85
CA GLU A 558 8.10 -10.24 -9.26
C GLU A 558 7.01 -9.60 -8.39
N ASP A 559 7.17 -9.64 -7.07
CA ASP A 559 6.21 -9.05 -6.12
C ASP A 559 6.07 -7.52 -6.22
N PHE A 560 6.94 -6.82 -6.95
CA PHE A 560 6.93 -5.36 -7.13
C PHE A 560 6.56 -4.93 -8.55
N ARG A 561 6.44 -5.89 -9.48
CA ARG A 561 6.09 -5.60 -10.87
C ARG A 561 4.71 -4.95 -11.00
N TYR A 562 3.78 -5.24 -10.08
CA TYR A 562 2.47 -4.59 -10.03
C TYR A 562 2.57 -3.06 -9.99
N ALA A 563 3.57 -2.51 -9.27
CA ALA A 563 3.77 -1.07 -9.13
C ALA A 563 4.42 -0.43 -10.38
N ALA A 564 5.01 -1.24 -11.26
CA ALA A 564 5.57 -0.82 -12.54
C ALA A 564 4.59 -1.00 -13.71
N GLN A 565 3.54 -1.81 -13.52
CA GLN A 565 2.64 -2.22 -14.61
C GLN A 565 1.92 -1.03 -15.24
N SER A 566 1.37 -0.09 -14.46
CA SER A 566 0.66 1.06 -15.03
C SER A 566 1.58 1.98 -15.85
N ALA A 567 2.83 2.15 -15.40
CA ALA A 567 3.83 2.93 -16.13
C ALA A 567 4.22 2.25 -17.45
N LEU A 568 4.34 0.93 -17.46
CA LEU A 568 4.58 0.15 -18.67
C LEU A 568 3.41 0.28 -19.66
N THR A 569 2.16 0.13 -19.19
CA THR A 569 0.97 0.27 -20.02
C THR A 569 0.86 1.68 -20.60
N GLY A 570 1.02 2.73 -19.79
CA GLY A 570 0.99 4.12 -20.26
C GLY A 570 2.13 4.45 -21.24
N PHE A 571 3.31 3.86 -21.07
CA PHE A 571 4.40 3.96 -22.04
C PHE A 571 4.01 3.34 -23.39
N GLN A 572 3.42 2.14 -23.39
CA GLN A 572 2.98 1.47 -24.62
C GLN A 572 1.88 2.24 -25.35
N GLU A 573 0.92 2.80 -24.62
CA GLU A 573 -0.13 3.65 -25.18
C GLU A 573 0.43 4.93 -25.81
N SER A 574 1.34 5.60 -25.10
CA SER A 574 1.97 6.83 -25.60
C SER A 574 2.81 6.57 -26.85
N MET A 575 3.57 5.47 -26.86
CA MET A 575 4.31 5.00 -28.04
C MET A 575 3.39 4.80 -29.25
N PHE A 576 2.23 4.18 -29.03
CA PHE A 576 1.27 3.94 -30.10
C PHE A 576 0.66 5.24 -30.62
N LYS A 577 0.29 6.17 -29.73
CA LYS A 577 -0.23 7.49 -30.10
C LYS A 577 0.77 8.29 -30.93
N GLU A 578 2.02 8.39 -30.48
CA GLU A 578 3.10 9.05 -31.23
C GLU A 578 3.31 8.43 -32.62
N TYR A 579 3.22 7.09 -32.72
CA TYR A 579 3.28 6.39 -34.00
C TYR A 579 2.11 6.75 -34.92
N LEU A 580 0.88 6.78 -34.40
CA LEU A 580 -0.31 7.18 -35.16
C LEU A 580 -0.23 8.63 -35.63
N GLU A 581 0.28 9.54 -34.80
CA GLU A 581 0.45 10.95 -35.16
C GLU A 581 1.46 11.14 -36.30
N ALA A 582 2.58 10.40 -36.27
CA ALA A 582 3.56 10.38 -37.33
C ALA A 582 2.98 9.85 -38.65
N GLU A 583 2.25 8.73 -38.60
CA GLU A 583 1.55 8.16 -39.75
C GLU A 583 0.47 9.11 -40.31
N LEU A 584 -0.27 9.80 -39.44
CA LEU A 584 -1.28 10.78 -39.86
C LEU A 584 -0.63 11.97 -40.58
N ARG A 585 0.53 12.43 -40.10
CA ARG A 585 1.28 13.52 -40.74
C ARG A 585 1.78 13.10 -42.12
N ALA A 586 2.43 11.94 -42.21
CA ALA A 586 2.90 11.39 -43.48
C ALA A 586 1.75 11.17 -44.49
N PHE A 587 0.59 10.72 -44.00
CA PHE A 587 -0.62 10.59 -44.81
C PHE A 587 -1.11 11.94 -45.33
N LYS A 588 -1.20 12.97 -44.49
CA LYS A 588 -1.66 14.32 -44.91
C LYS A 588 -0.76 14.90 -45.99
N ASP A 589 0.56 14.74 -45.86
CA ASP A 589 1.53 15.21 -46.85
C ASP A 589 1.37 14.45 -48.18
N ALA A 590 1.25 13.12 -48.14
CA ALA A 590 1.02 12.30 -49.32
C ALA A 590 -0.34 12.63 -49.99
N ALA A 591 -1.42 12.71 -49.23
CA ALA A 591 -2.76 13.02 -49.72
C ALA A 591 -2.83 14.43 -50.34
N GLY A 592 -2.14 15.41 -49.75
CA GLY A 592 -2.00 16.75 -50.32
C GLY A 592 -1.25 16.76 -51.66
N ALA A 593 -0.27 15.87 -51.86
CA ALA A 593 0.39 15.67 -53.15
C ALA A 593 -0.59 15.06 -54.18
N PHE A 594 -1.35 14.02 -53.80
CA PHE A 594 -2.38 13.43 -54.66
C PHE A 594 -3.47 14.43 -55.06
N ALA A 595 -3.89 15.32 -54.15
CA ALA A 595 -4.89 16.35 -54.44
C ALA A 595 -4.42 17.39 -55.48
N LYS A 596 -3.11 17.68 -55.53
CA LYS A 596 -2.52 18.63 -56.49
C LYS A 596 -2.43 18.08 -57.92
N GLU A 597 -2.38 16.75 -58.10
CA GLU A 597 -2.22 16.10 -59.42
C GLU A 597 -3.53 15.94 -60.23
N GLN A 598 -4.66 16.49 -59.76
CA GLN A 598 -5.99 16.48 -60.38
C GLN A 598 -6.29 15.31 -61.36
N SER A 599 -6.82 14.22 -60.78
CA SER A 599 -7.85 13.30 -61.33
C SER A 599 -7.51 11.96 -62.00
N GLU A 600 -6.25 11.49 -62.10
CA GLU A 600 -5.99 10.13 -62.63
C GLU A 600 -5.53 9.07 -61.59
N ARG A 601 -5.29 9.43 -60.32
CA ARG A 601 -4.63 8.54 -59.33
C ARG A 601 -5.45 8.21 -58.08
N LEU A 602 -6.78 8.38 -58.11
CA LEU A 602 -7.67 8.04 -56.98
C LEU A 602 -7.55 6.57 -56.53
N GLY A 603 -7.36 5.64 -57.47
CA GLY A 603 -7.11 4.23 -57.14
C GLY A 603 -5.79 3.99 -56.40
N GLU A 604 -4.76 4.80 -56.67
CA GLU A 604 -3.49 4.71 -55.95
C GLU A 604 -3.61 5.24 -54.52
N LEU A 605 -4.40 6.29 -54.30
CA LEU A 605 -4.71 6.79 -52.96
C LEU A 605 -5.47 5.75 -52.13
N GLN A 606 -6.44 5.03 -52.72
CA GLN A 606 -7.15 3.94 -52.04
C GLN A 606 -6.19 2.82 -51.62
N VAL A 607 -5.29 2.39 -52.52
CA VAL A 607 -4.26 1.39 -52.22
C VAL A 607 -3.33 1.89 -51.11
N TYR A 608 -2.94 3.16 -51.14
CA TYR A 608 -2.12 3.77 -50.10
C TYR A 608 -2.79 3.70 -48.73
N VAL A 609 -4.06 4.11 -48.64
CA VAL A 609 -4.80 4.10 -47.37
C VAL A 609 -5.01 2.67 -46.87
N HIS A 610 -5.33 1.72 -47.74
CA HIS A 610 -5.48 0.33 -47.33
C HIS A 610 -4.17 -0.24 -46.76
N ARG A 611 -3.03 0.04 -47.40
CA ARG A 611 -1.70 -0.33 -46.88
C ARG A 611 -1.41 0.34 -45.53
N LEU A 612 -1.75 1.61 -45.40
CA LEU A 612 -1.59 2.37 -44.15
C LEU A 612 -2.37 1.71 -43.00
N LEU A 613 -3.66 1.42 -43.19
CA LEU A 613 -4.50 0.79 -42.17
C LEU A 613 -4.01 -0.61 -41.80
N ALA A 614 -3.64 -1.43 -42.79
CA ALA A 614 -3.07 -2.75 -42.55
C ALA A 614 -1.77 -2.69 -41.73
N ARG A 615 -0.92 -1.69 -42.03
CA ARG A 615 0.34 -1.47 -41.32
C ARG A 615 0.14 -1.04 -39.87
N VAL A 616 -0.78 -0.09 -39.64
CA VAL A 616 -1.10 0.37 -38.28
C VAL A 616 -1.70 -0.77 -37.45
N ARG A 617 -2.56 -1.61 -38.04
CA ARG A 617 -3.06 -2.84 -37.40
C ARG A 617 -1.94 -3.82 -37.05
N ALA A 618 -0.96 -4.01 -37.93
CA ALA A 618 0.18 -4.87 -37.63
C ALA A 618 1.03 -4.30 -36.47
N GLN A 619 1.21 -2.99 -36.41
CA GLN A 619 1.93 -2.33 -35.31
C GLN A 619 1.17 -2.45 -33.99
N HIS A 620 -0.15 -2.28 -34.03
CA HIS A 620 -1.05 -2.50 -32.90
C HIS A 620 -0.94 -3.94 -32.36
N ALA A 621 -1.04 -4.94 -33.24
CA ALA A 621 -0.88 -6.35 -32.88
C ALA A 621 0.50 -6.62 -32.28
N GLN A 622 1.58 -6.05 -32.83
CA GLN A 622 2.92 -6.21 -32.28
C GLN A 622 3.05 -5.64 -30.85
N LEU A 623 2.46 -4.46 -30.59
CA LEU A 623 2.44 -3.84 -29.27
C LEU A 623 1.68 -4.68 -28.27
N TYR A 624 0.51 -5.17 -28.68
CA TYR A 624 -0.37 -6.00 -27.87
C TYR A 624 0.25 -7.38 -27.57
N ASP A 625 0.77 -8.07 -28.58
CA ASP A 625 1.35 -9.42 -28.42
C ASP A 625 2.67 -9.41 -27.61
N SER A 626 3.44 -8.32 -27.63
CA SER A 626 4.72 -8.24 -26.90
C SER A 626 4.56 -8.38 -25.38
N PHE A 627 3.38 -8.06 -24.85
CA PHE A 627 3.06 -8.10 -23.42
C PHE A 627 1.66 -8.69 -23.12
N ARG A 628 1.15 -9.55 -24.02
CA ARG A 628 -0.20 -10.16 -23.99
C ARG A 628 -0.64 -10.78 -22.65
N HIS A 629 0.29 -11.09 -21.76
CA HIS A 629 0.00 -11.68 -20.46
C HIS A 629 -0.30 -10.66 -19.35
N HIS A 630 -0.28 -9.34 -19.61
CA HIS A 630 -0.17 -8.36 -18.51
C HIS A 630 -1.23 -7.25 -18.47
N THR A 631 -2.05 -7.00 -19.50
CA THR A 631 -3.15 -6.00 -19.42
C THR A 631 -4.24 -6.19 -20.47
N ASP A 632 -5.50 -6.37 -20.05
CA ASP A 632 -6.67 -6.31 -20.93
C ASP A 632 -7.02 -4.87 -21.34
N ASP A 633 -6.75 -3.89 -20.48
CA ASP A 633 -7.00 -2.45 -20.74
C ASP A 633 -6.23 -1.88 -21.92
N LEU A 634 -5.00 -2.34 -22.15
CA LEU A 634 -4.16 -1.88 -23.25
C LEU A 634 -4.84 -2.12 -24.60
N GLY A 635 -5.54 -3.25 -24.75
CA GLY A 635 -6.25 -3.59 -25.98
C GLY A 635 -7.36 -2.59 -26.31
N ARG A 636 -8.15 -2.19 -25.29
CA ARG A 636 -9.23 -1.21 -25.42
C ARG A 636 -8.70 0.18 -25.79
N HIS A 637 -7.76 0.74 -25.03
CA HIS A 637 -7.26 2.10 -25.27
C HIS A 637 -6.53 2.24 -26.62
N THR A 638 -5.78 1.22 -27.00
CA THR A 638 -5.09 1.24 -28.30
C THR A 638 -6.08 1.05 -29.46
N GLN A 639 -7.17 0.30 -29.28
CA GLN A 639 -8.26 0.23 -30.26
C GLN A 639 -8.97 1.57 -30.42
N GLU A 640 -9.31 2.25 -29.33
CA GLU A 640 -9.91 3.60 -29.37
C GLU A 640 -9.02 4.61 -30.10
N ALA A 641 -7.71 4.59 -29.84
CA ALA A 641 -6.74 5.44 -30.54
C ALA A 641 -6.69 5.13 -32.04
N PHE A 642 -6.77 3.85 -32.41
CA PHE A 642 -6.81 3.44 -33.82
C PHE A 642 -8.09 3.89 -34.52
N ASP A 643 -9.25 3.82 -33.86
CA ASP A 643 -10.52 4.28 -34.43
C ASP A 643 -10.53 5.82 -34.60
N ALA A 644 -10.00 6.57 -33.63
CA ALA A 644 -9.82 8.03 -33.76
C ALA A 644 -8.85 8.41 -34.91
N PHE A 645 -7.83 7.59 -35.16
CA PHE A 645 -6.93 7.75 -36.31
C PHE A 645 -7.67 7.53 -37.64
N ARG A 646 -8.51 6.49 -37.74
CA ARG A 646 -9.35 6.23 -38.93
C ARG A 646 -10.29 7.38 -39.23
N GLU A 647 -10.99 7.90 -38.22
CA GLU A 647 -11.86 9.08 -38.38
C GLU A 647 -11.09 10.32 -38.83
N SER A 648 -9.85 10.49 -38.38
CA SER A 648 -8.99 11.61 -38.78
C SER A 648 -8.54 11.51 -40.24
N ILE A 649 -8.28 10.30 -40.74
CA ILE A 649 -8.05 10.05 -42.17
C ILE A 649 -9.30 10.39 -42.97
N ALA A 650 -10.47 9.87 -42.57
CA ALA A 650 -11.74 10.11 -43.26
C ALA A 650 -12.04 11.61 -43.40
N ARG A 651 -11.98 12.35 -42.29
CA ARG A 651 -12.21 13.81 -42.27
C ARG A 651 -11.24 14.57 -43.18
N HIS A 652 -9.98 14.15 -43.24
CA HIS A 652 -8.99 14.83 -44.09
C HIS A 652 -9.21 14.55 -45.58
N LEU A 653 -9.62 13.33 -45.94
CA LEU A 653 -10.00 13.00 -47.32
C LEU A 653 -11.22 13.80 -47.77
N GLU A 654 -12.24 13.92 -46.91
CA GLU A 654 -13.42 14.74 -47.18
C GLU A 654 -13.06 16.22 -47.41
N GLN A 655 -12.09 16.74 -46.66
CA GLN A 655 -11.59 18.11 -46.85
C GLN A 655 -10.88 18.32 -48.19
N LEU A 656 -10.08 17.35 -48.64
CA LEU A 656 -9.29 17.46 -49.88
C LEU A 656 -10.11 17.18 -51.15
N PHE A 657 -11.05 16.23 -51.10
CA PHE A 657 -11.75 15.72 -52.27
C PHE A 657 -13.28 15.98 -52.24
N GLY A 658 -13.79 16.65 -51.19
CA GLY A 658 -15.23 16.87 -51.00
C GLY A 658 -15.97 15.59 -50.59
N SER A 659 -17.30 15.57 -50.77
CA SER A 659 -18.16 14.41 -50.48
C SER A 659 -18.05 13.27 -51.51
N VAL A 660 -16.97 13.23 -52.29
CA VAL A 660 -16.68 12.11 -53.19
C VAL A 660 -16.41 10.88 -52.31
N PRO A 661 -17.21 9.80 -52.44
CA PRO A 661 -17.05 8.64 -51.59
C PRO A 661 -15.79 7.90 -52.01
N VAL A 662 -14.67 8.19 -51.36
CA VAL A 662 -13.52 7.31 -51.40
C VAL A 662 -13.91 6.07 -50.58
N GLN A 663 -14.67 5.15 -51.19
CA GLN A 663 -15.07 3.88 -50.58
C GLN A 663 -13.80 3.06 -50.32
N ILE A 664 -13.28 3.15 -49.09
CA ILE A 664 -12.14 2.35 -48.63
C ILE A 664 -12.66 1.38 -47.57
N GLU A 665 -12.58 0.09 -47.86
CA GLU A 665 -12.86 -0.96 -46.88
C GLU A 665 -12.00 -0.78 -45.63
N GLY A 666 -12.65 -0.74 -44.46
CA GLY A 666 -12.01 -0.57 -43.17
C GLY A 666 -11.77 0.88 -42.74
N LEU A 667 -12.33 1.88 -43.44
CA LEU A 667 -12.41 3.28 -42.96
C LEU A 667 -13.73 3.58 -42.23
N THR A 668 -14.84 2.99 -42.66
CA THR A 668 -16.15 2.98 -41.96
C THR A 668 -16.25 1.87 -40.94
#